data_AF-A0AAD1TYY9-F1
#
_entry.id   AF-A0AAD1TYY9-F1
#
_cell.length_a   1.000
_cell.length_b   1.000
_cell.length_c   1.000
_cell.angle_alpha   90.00
_cell.angle_beta   90.00
_cell.angle_gamma   90.00
#
_symmetry.space_group_name_H-M   'P 1'
#
loop_
_entity.id
_entity.type
_entity.pdbx_description
1 polymer ?
#
loop_
_entity_poly.entity_id
_entity_poly.type
_entity_poly.pdbx_seq_one_letter_code
_entity_poly.pdbx_strand_id
1 'polypeptide(L)'
;MASIEELFSEIEANNMTNEIYNKELEDLRIQNEILKSEKKEIFVKIIDLEFKIKKFGAKPKSHKYQEFKAIQKPQEEDNEKSMNVTIEYDIPEEYKNEENIAIDIIGNFTEWIPHAMEEDDQTPYRYKYTASLRRGYKHRYQFLVNGNEHIDENKKSSVKFDGSKTNYIMVPLIALEDQNEGKIEAFMCQDIDSPQLLDYPSFVPEEIAKRFSSESINEEDKTENTNLKEFVHSKISQCADITQKKQFLETKILESGEEKDRVIFRSQYKELDSDFCKIGLSLKKALKGRIIHTTLDGPTIFEIDEYNSSDNTIRAKRIYDQNRLLLDNSNYGSYVTFRQEDLMSHVNFLTLQQEASVRMEMHKDYHKFKIFYQVDTSMGENECLPMSVDPSFISLNDYRINFDKQQCCITSISNNNYGNVQFIENKIDPNAGFISNSVFEVWTNEVNDKVFNIIHCHINDMSDSVPIATEYIDEGESISDHMEFGTDSTGQVLRYKILIQNHKILTVLYNFGENIDEIPFNETKLSHDGSLYQLKNKEFEDQTMIVKLNKIPISMTCASDKKDLEHMNIQSVDNEPISHCKMRYFERLPGYVDLEMISADNCMSLYQGEYKFSAPACMIEKADDMQRTMILSMQQYQKEESVNGIQKYLETLEKLVEENKFAKYESLEEMKNAFQSLKTSEEKIGEILGEGNIDGEDLISKAKQVTMMSSKILRGMAAEMRMMAMRNKT
;
A
#
# COMPACT_ATOMS: atom_id res chain seq x y z
N MET A 1 -34.40 -40.30 -17.86
CA MET A 1 -33.50 -40.13 -19.01
C MET A 1 -34.03 -38.94 -19.78
N ALA A 2 -33.50 -37.75 -19.53
CA ALA A 2 -33.79 -36.57 -20.34
C ALA A 2 -33.41 -36.87 -21.79
N SER A 3 -34.21 -36.43 -22.76
CA SER A 3 -33.94 -36.73 -24.16
C SER A 3 -32.71 -35.92 -24.60
N ILE A 4 -31.90 -36.47 -25.52
CA ILE A 4 -30.74 -35.77 -26.09
C ILE A 4 -31.14 -34.40 -26.68
N GLU A 5 -32.40 -34.26 -27.11
CA GLU A 5 -32.96 -33.01 -27.61
C GLU A 5 -33.07 -31.91 -26.54
N GLU A 6 -33.37 -32.25 -25.28
CA GLU A 6 -33.40 -31.26 -24.17
C GLU A 6 -32.01 -30.68 -23.91
N LEU A 7 -30.96 -31.50 -23.96
CA LEU A 7 -29.58 -31.04 -23.78
C LEU A 7 -29.11 -30.12 -24.92
N PHE A 8 -29.53 -30.37 -26.16
CA PHE A 8 -29.20 -29.48 -27.28
C PHE A 8 -29.92 -28.14 -27.18
N SER A 9 -31.19 -28.13 -26.79
CA SER A 9 -31.92 -26.87 -26.54
C SER A 9 -31.32 -26.06 -25.40
N GLU A 10 -30.82 -26.72 -24.35
CA GLU A 10 -30.18 -26.04 -23.22
C GLU A 10 -28.81 -25.44 -23.60
N ILE A 11 -28.03 -26.14 -24.43
CA ILE A 11 -26.77 -25.62 -24.98
C ILE A 11 -27.01 -24.43 -25.91
N GLU A 12 -28.02 -24.49 -26.79
CA GLU A 12 -28.37 -23.37 -27.67
C GLU A 12 -28.86 -22.15 -26.88
N ALA A 13 -29.67 -22.36 -25.84
CA ALA A 13 -30.10 -21.29 -24.95
C ALA A 13 -28.90 -20.63 -24.25
N ASN A 14 -27.98 -21.42 -23.69
CA ASN A 14 -26.78 -20.90 -23.03
C ASN A 14 -25.84 -20.14 -23.99
N ASN A 15 -25.70 -20.61 -25.23
CA ASN A 15 -24.91 -19.90 -26.24
C ASN A 15 -25.54 -18.55 -26.61
N MET A 16 -26.86 -18.50 -26.76
CA MET A 16 -27.58 -17.25 -27.04
C MET A 16 -27.48 -16.27 -25.86
N THR A 17 -27.55 -16.76 -24.61
CA THR A 17 -27.34 -15.93 -23.41
C THR A 17 -25.91 -15.38 -23.36
N ASN A 18 -24.89 -16.18 -23.70
CA ASN A 18 -23.50 -15.74 -23.73
C ASN A 18 -23.24 -14.68 -24.81
N GLU A 19 -23.87 -14.79 -25.98
CA GLU A 19 -23.76 -13.77 -27.03
C GLU A 19 -24.39 -12.44 -26.61
N ILE A 20 -25.54 -12.46 -25.93
CA ILE A 20 -26.19 -11.26 -25.39
C ILE A 20 -25.28 -10.60 -24.33
N TYR A 21 -24.73 -11.40 -23.41
CA TYR A 21 -23.84 -10.89 -22.37
C TYR A 21 -22.57 -10.25 -22.93
N ASN A 22 -21.92 -10.89 -23.89
CA ASN A 22 -20.72 -10.35 -24.54
C ASN A 22 -20.99 -9.04 -25.27
N LYS A 23 -22.18 -8.90 -25.86
CA LYS A 23 -22.59 -7.65 -26.53
C LYS A 23 -22.81 -6.52 -25.54
N GLU A 24 -23.49 -6.78 -24.42
CA GLU A 24 -23.68 -5.77 -23.36
C GLU A 24 -22.33 -5.31 -22.76
N LEU A 25 -21.39 -6.24 -22.61
CA LEU A 25 -20.06 -5.95 -22.07
C LEU A 25 -19.24 -5.05 -23.01
N GLU A 26 -19.38 -5.24 -24.32
CA GLU A 26 -18.74 -4.39 -25.32
C GLU A 26 -19.39 -3.00 -25.41
N ASP A 27 -20.73 -2.92 -25.33
CA ASP A 27 -21.44 -1.63 -25.28
C ASP A 27 -21.04 -0.81 -24.03
N LEU A 28 -20.86 -1.45 -22.87
CA LEU A 28 -20.36 -0.83 -21.65
C LEU A 28 -18.90 -0.34 -21.78
N ARG A 29 -18.04 -1.09 -22.46
CA ARG A 29 -16.66 -0.65 -22.74
C ARG A 29 -16.63 0.60 -23.59
N ILE A 30 -17.45 0.64 -24.65
CA ILE A 30 -17.57 1.82 -25.53
C ILE A 30 -18.08 3.03 -24.75
N GLN A 31 -19.11 2.86 -23.90
CA GLN A 31 -19.61 3.96 -23.05
C GLN A 31 -18.55 4.48 -22.08
N ASN A 32 -17.73 3.61 -21.49
CA ASN A 32 -16.67 4.00 -20.57
C ASN A 32 -15.57 4.82 -21.27
N GLU A 33 -15.18 4.45 -22.48
CA GLU A 33 -14.21 5.22 -23.28
C GLU A 33 -14.76 6.60 -23.69
N ILE A 34 -16.06 6.70 -24.02
CA ILE A 34 -16.72 7.99 -24.29
C ILE A 34 -16.65 8.88 -23.04
N LEU A 35 -17.04 8.36 -21.87
CA LEU A 35 -17.01 9.09 -20.60
C LEU A 35 -15.59 9.55 -20.20
N LYS A 36 -14.56 8.72 -20.43
CA LYS A 36 -13.16 9.12 -20.20
C LYS A 36 -12.76 10.30 -21.09
N SER A 37 -13.18 10.30 -22.35
CA SER A 37 -12.90 11.38 -23.30
C SER A 37 -13.60 12.69 -22.89
N GLU A 38 -14.88 12.63 -22.50
CA GLU A 38 -15.66 13.77 -22.03
C GLU A 38 -15.09 14.36 -20.74
N LYS A 39 -14.69 13.50 -19.78
CA LYS A 39 -14.04 13.93 -18.53
C LYS A 39 -12.74 14.69 -18.80
N LYS A 40 -11.93 14.22 -19.77
CA LYS A 40 -10.69 14.89 -20.18
C LYS A 40 -10.96 16.27 -20.78
N GLU A 41 -11.99 16.39 -21.63
CA GLU A 41 -12.38 17.68 -22.23
C GLU A 41 -12.90 18.69 -21.18
N ILE A 42 -13.74 18.23 -20.24
CA ILE A 42 -14.24 19.07 -19.14
C ILE A 42 -13.09 19.57 -18.27
N PHE A 43 -12.13 18.71 -17.94
CA PHE A 43 -11.00 19.08 -17.10
C PHE A 43 -10.12 20.17 -17.74
N VAL A 44 -9.85 20.07 -19.04
CA VAL A 44 -9.11 21.10 -19.79
C VAL A 44 -9.85 22.46 -19.75
N LYS A 45 -11.19 22.45 -19.90
CA LYS A 45 -12.01 23.68 -19.81
C LYS A 45 -11.99 24.30 -18.41
N ILE A 46 -11.96 23.49 -17.35
CA ILE A 46 -11.88 23.98 -15.96
C ILE A 46 -10.54 24.70 -15.73
N ILE A 47 -9.42 24.12 -16.16
CA ILE A 47 -8.09 24.73 -16.02
C ILE A 47 -8.01 26.07 -16.75
N ASP A 48 -8.51 26.13 -18.00
CA ASP A 48 -8.56 27.38 -18.77
C ASP A 48 -9.41 28.46 -18.07
N LEU A 49 -10.54 28.06 -17.45
CA LEU A 49 -11.38 28.97 -16.66
C LEU A 49 -10.69 29.45 -15.39
N GLU A 50 -10.02 28.58 -14.64
CA GLU A 50 -9.28 28.97 -13.42
C GLU A 50 -8.12 29.91 -13.72
N PHE A 51 -7.41 29.67 -14.83
CA PHE A 51 -6.35 30.54 -15.30
C PHE A 51 -6.89 31.91 -15.72
N LYS A 52 -8.02 31.95 -16.44
CA LYS A 52 -8.73 33.20 -16.76
C LYS A 52 -9.16 33.94 -15.48
N ILE A 53 -9.73 33.25 -14.49
CA ILE A 53 -10.14 33.85 -13.20
C ILE A 53 -8.94 34.47 -12.47
N LYS A 54 -7.79 33.77 -12.40
CA LYS A 54 -6.56 34.31 -11.82
C LYS A 54 -6.03 35.53 -12.59
N LYS A 55 -6.04 35.49 -13.92
CA LYS A 55 -5.58 36.58 -14.80
C LYS A 55 -6.42 37.86 -14.65
N PHE A 56 -7.72 37.75 -14.38
CA PHE A 56 -8.61 38.91 -14.25
C PHE A 56 -8.71 39.47 -12.82
N GLY A 57 -7.98 38.92 -11.84
CA GLY A 57 -7.94 39.45 -10.46
C GLY A 57 -9.31 39.49 -9.77
N ALA A 58 -10.31 38.79 -10.31
CA ALA A 58 -11.67 38.81 -9.80
C ALA A 58 -11.81 37.77 -8.70
N LYS A 59 -11.96 38.22 -7.44
CA LYS A 59 -12.49 37.34 -6.39
C LYS A 59 -13.93 36.99 -6.75
N PRO A 60 -14.28 35.73 -7.04
CA PRO A 60 -15.64 35.38 -7.43
C PRO A 60 -16.56 35.54 -6.22
N LYS A 61 -17.51 36.48 -6.30
CA LYS A 61 -18.59 36.68 -5.31
C LYS A 61 -19.85 35.90 -5.69
N SER A 62 -19.76 34.63 -6.07
CA SER A 62 -20.96 33.82 -6.34
C SER A 62 -21.01 32.59 -5.44
N HIS A 63 -22.13 32.44 -4.71
CA HIS A 63 -22.43 31.29 -3.86
C HIS A 63 -22.35 29.95 -4.61
N LYS A 64 -22.57 29.95 -5.93
CA LYS A 64 -22.47 28.74 -6.77
C LYS A 64 -21.05 28.20 -6.92
N TYR A 65 -20.01 29.02 -6.76
CA TYR A 65 -18.61 28.56 -6.80
C TYR A 65 -18.19 27.86 -5.49
N GLN A 66 -18.86 28.18 -4.37
CA GLN A 66 -18.70 27.45 -3.10
C GLN A 66 -19.43 26.11 -3.12
N GLU A 67 -20.60 26.02 -3.79
CA GLU A 67 -21.28 24.74 -4.03
C GLU A 67 -20.48 23.82 -4.97
N PHE A 68 -19.75 24.36 -5.95
CA PHE A 68 -18.97 23.55 -6.89
C PHE A 68 -17.64 23.01 -6.31
N LYS A 69 -17.02 23.73 -5.35
CA LYS A 69 -15.89 23.19 -4.56
C LYS A 69 -16.30 22.03 -3.65
N ALA A 70 -17.60 21.85 -3.38
CA ALA A 70 -18.11 20.67 -2.68
C ALA A 70 -18.27 19.44 -3.58
N ILE A 71 -18.21 19.59 -4.91
CA ILE A 71 -18.46 18.51 -5.90
C ILE A 71 -17.14 17.87 -6.41
N GLN A 72 -15.98 18.45 -6.10
CA GLN A 72 -14.68 17.81 -6.32
C GLN A 72 -14.16 17.16 -5.04
N LYS A 73 -14.61 15.94 -4.76
CA LYS A 73 -13.89 15.03 -3.86
C LYS A 73 -14.00 13.60 -4.40
N PRO A 74 -12.88 12.96 -4.79
CA PRO A 74 -12.81 11.52 -5.01
C PRO A 74 -12.77 10.76 -3.66
N GLN A 75 -13.64 11.12 -2.70
CA GLN A 75 -13.64 10.57 -1.32
C GLN A 75 -14.88 9.74 -0.97
N GLU A 76 -15.78 9.44 -1.93
CA GLU A 76 -17.03 8.74 -1.58
C GLU A 76 -16.84 7.29 -1.11
N GLU A 77 -15.74 6.60 -1.46
CA GLU A 77 -15.48 5.25 -0.91
C GLU A 77 -14.84 5.24 0.50
N ASP A 78 -14.17 6.33 0.91
CA ASP A 78 -13.58 6.44 2.26
C ASP A 78 -14.53 7.09 3.27
N ASN A 79 -15.46 7.94 2.82
CA ASN A 79 -16.42 8.59 3.71
C ASN A 79 -17.40 7.60 4.36
N GLU A 80 -17.76 6.50 3.69
CA GLU A 80 -18.60 5.44 4.29
C GLU A 80 -17.90 4.72 5.47
N LYS A 81 -16.58 4.84 5.60
CA LYS A 81 -15.78 4.19 6.64
C LYS A 81 -15.32 5.13 7.76
N SER A 82 -15.71 6.41 7.75
CA SER A 82 -15.31 7.39 8.78
C SER A 82 -16.47 7.80 9.71
N MET A 83 -16.16 8.23 10.94
CA MET A 83 -17.11 8.70 11.95
C MET A 83 -16.54 9.94 12.64
N ASN A 84 -17.36 10.97 12.80
CA ASN A 84 -16.99 12.14 13.60
C ASN A 84 -16.98 11.76 15.08
N VAL A 85 -15.83 11.96 15.72
CA VAL A 85 -15.58 11.65 17.13
C VAL A 85 -15.07 12.91 17.82
N THR A 86 -15.76 13.31 18.88
CA THR A 86 -15.34 14.43 19.73
C THR A 86 -14.41 13.92 20.83
N ILE A 87 -13.19 14.43 20.84
CA ILE A 87 -12.19 14.19 21.88
C ILE A 87 -12.20 15.39 22.82
N GLU A 88 -12.41 15.11 24.11
CA GLU A 88 -12.50 16.11 25.16
C GLU A 88 -11.35 15.98 26.14
N TYR A 89 -10.85 17.12 26.62
CA TYR A 89 -9.78 17.23 27.59
C TYR A 89 -10.16 18.21 28.69
N ASP A 90 -10.12 17.74 29.95
CA ASP A 90 -10.32 18.58 31.13
C ASP A 90 -8.95 19.02 31.65
N ILE A 91 -8.73 20.34 31.73
CA ILE A 91 -7.45 20.88 32.19
C ILE A 91 -7.19 20.48 33.67
N PRO A 92 -5.99 19.96 33.99
CA PRO A 92 -5.59 19.69 35.37
C PRO A 92 -5.62 20.95 36.26
N GLU A 93 -6.00 20.81 37.53
CA GLU A 93 -6.15 21.95 38.47
C GLU A 93 -4.92 22.87 38.56
N GLU A 94 -3.72 22.32 38.36
CA GLU A 94 -2.46 23.06 38.39
C GLU A 94 -2.35 24.12 37.28
N TYR A 95 -3.01 23.92 36.13
CA TYR A 95 -2.98 24.85 35.00
C TYR A 95 -4.14 25.85 35.01
N LYS A 96 -5.22 25.63 35.77
CA LYS A 96 -6.44 26.47 35.73
C LYS A 96 -6.23 27.94 36.14
N ASN A 97 -5.11 28.25 36.79
CA ASN A 97 -4.78 29.62 37.22
C ASN A 97 -3.89 30.37 36.20
N GLU A 98 -3.53 29.75 35.08
CA GLU A 98 -2.69 30.38 34.05
C GLU A 98 -3.55 31.23 33.10
N GLU A 99 -3.11 32.47 32.83
CA GLU A 99 -3.90 33.45 32.06
C GLU A 99 -3.93 33.20 30.53
N ASN A 100 -3.15 32.26 30.01
CA ASN A 100 -3.09 31.94 28.57
C ASN A 100 -2.75 30.46 28.36
N ILE A 101 -3.74 29.59 28.51
CA ILE A 101 -3.54 28.15 28.29
C ILE A 101 -3.81 27.83 26.82
N ALA A 102 -2.78 27.37 26.12
CA ALA A 102 -2.91 26.78 24.79
C ALA A 102 -3.01 25.25 24.92
N ILE A 103 -4.11 24.69 24.42
CA ILE A 103 -4.33 23.25 24.37
C ILE A 103 -4.36 22.81 22.92
N ASP A 104 -3.38 22.01 22.53
CA ASP A 104 -3.37 21.34 21.23
C ASP A 104 -3.56 19.83 21.39
N ILE A 105 -4.04 19.17 20.35
CA ILE A 105 -4.07 17.71 20.22
C ILE A 105 -3.13 17.28 19.10
N ILE A 106 -2.40 16.20 19.34
CA ILE A 106 -1.61 15.48 18.34
C ILE A 106 -2.02 14.02 18.32
N GLY A 107 -2.07 13.40 17.14
CA GLY A 107 -2.33 11.97 17.05
C GLY A 107 -2.21 11.45 15.63
N ASN A 108 -2.48 10.16 15.43
CA ASN A 108 -2.34 9.53 14.13
C ASN A 108 -3.23 10.21 13.06
N PHE A 109 -4.41 10.70 13.46
CA PHE A 109 -5.35 11.40 12.59
C PHE A 109 -4.96 12.86 12.29
N THR A 110 -3.96 13.41 12.99
CA THR A 110 -3.34 14.71 12.66
C THR A 110 -1.92 14.55 12.14
N GLU A 111 -1.48 13.33 11.83
CA GLU A 111 -0.09 13.01 11.48
C GLU A 111 0.91 13.50 12.54
N TRP A 112 0.50 13.48 13.82
CA TRP A 112 1.25 14.02 14.95
C TRP A 112 1.58 15.52 14.85
N ILE A 113 0.88 16.26 13.99
CA ILE A 113 0.98 17.71 13.86
C ILE A 113 0.01 18.39 14.87
N PRO A 114 0.46 19.38 15.68
CA PRO A 114 -0.38 20.06 16.65
C PRO A 114 -1.60 20.74 16.02
N HIS A 115 -2.78 20.46 16.58
CA HIS A 115 -4.03 21.14 16.23
C HIS A 115 -4.69 21.73 17.47
N ALA A 116 -5.01 23.03 17.40
CA ALA A 116 -5.65 23.73 18.51
C ALA A 116 -7.03 23.13 18.84
N MET A 117 -7.29 22.93 20.13
CA MET A 117 -8.60 22.53 20.64
C MET A 117 -9.43 23.77 21.00
N GLU A 118 -10.74 23.68 20.84
CA GLU A 118 -11.67 24.78 21.18
C GLU A 118 -12.16 24.62 22.62
N GLU A 119 -12.21 25.69 23.39
CA GLU A 119 -12.82 25.66 24.72
C GLU A 119 -14.34 25.40 24.60
N ASP A 120 -14.87 24.54 25.47
CA ASP A 120 -16.29 24.22 25.49
C ASP A 120 -17.09 25.34 26.16
N ASP A 121 -17.93 26.02 25.38
CA ASP A 121 -18.78 27.14 25.82
C ASP A 121 -19.63 26.83 27.08
N GLN A 122 -19.92 25.56 27.34
CA GLN A 122 -20.77 25.12 28.45
C GLN A 122 -19.98 24.76 29.71
N THR A 123 -18.71 24.38 29.57
CA THR A 123 -17.89 23.85 30.67
C THR A 123 -16.53 24.53 30.64
N PRO A 124 -16.29 25.57 31.46
CA PRO A 124 -15.00 26.25 31.53
C PRO A 124 -13.87 25.25 31.81
N TYR A 125 -12.72 25.46 31.17
CA TYR A 125 -11.54 24.57 31.28
C TYR A 125 -11.68 23.17 30.67
N ARG A 126 -12.75 22.92 29.90
CA ARG A 126 -12.87 21.75 29.04
C ARG A 126 -12.62 22.15 27.60
N TYR A 127 -11.80 21.39 26.90
CA TYR A 127 -11.46 21.63 25.51
C TYR A 127 -11.93 20.47 24.66
N LYS A 128 -12.42 20.76 23.45
CA LYS A 128 -12.95 19.77 22.51
C LYS A 128 -12.29 19.88 21.14
N TYR A 129 -12.08 18.74 20.52
CA TYR A 129 -11.65 18.60 19.14
C TYR A 129 -12.47 17.53 18.44
N THR A 130 -13.10 17.87 17.32
CA THR A 130 -13.91 16.90 16.55
C THR A 130 -13.10 16.41 15.36
N ALA A 131 -12.74 15.13 15.37
CA ALA A 131 -11.97 14.47 14.32
C ALA A 131 -12.87 13.53 13.50
N SER A 132 -12.67 13.46 12.19
CA SER A 132 -13.26 12.39 11.36
C SER A 132 -12.33 11.19 11.37
N LEU A 133 -12.70 10.14 12.11
CA LEU A 133 -11.86 8.98 12.37
C LEU A 133 -12.37 7.74 11.64
N ARG A 134 -11.46 6.93 11.08
CA ARG A 134 -11.82 5.67 10.40
C ARG A 134 -12.34 4.63 11.40
N ARG A 135 -13.49 4.03 11.11
CA ARG A 135 -14.12 2.94 11.86
C ARG A 135 -13.29 1.65 11.77
N GLY A 136 -13.26 0.87 12.84
CA GLY A 136 -12.48 -0.37 12.96
C GLY A 136 -11.00 -0.17 13.32
N TYR A 137 -10.60 1.06 13.67
CA TYR A 137 -9.21 1.37 13.99
C TYR A 137 -9.05 1.97 15.38
N LYS A 138 -7.89 1.69 15.97
CA LYS A 138 -7.39 2.31 17.19
C LYS A 138 -6.61 3.56 16.81
N HIS A 139 -7.12 4.72 17.21
CA HIS A 139 -6.52 6.02 16.97
C HIS A 139 -5.82 6.50 18.23
N ARG A 140 -4.50 6.66 18.17
CA ARG A 140 -3.68 7.14 19.30
C ARG A 140 -3.52 8.65 19.22
N TYR A 141 -3.49 9.30 20.38
CA TYR A 141 -3.33 10.74 20.52
C TYR A 141 -2.72 11.15 21.87
N GLN A 142 -2.21 12.37 21.94
CA GLN A 142 -1.71 13.05 23.13
C GLN A 142 -2.18 14.51 23.11
N PHE A 143 -2.18 15.14 24.28
CA PHE A 143 -2.47 16.57 24.41
C PHE A 143 -1.16 17.34 24.60
N LEU A 144 -1.12 18.57 24.11
CA LEU A 144 -0.05 19.52 24.40
C LEU A 144 -0.66 20.65 25.23
N VAL A 145 -0.19 20.82 26.46
CA VAL A 145 -0.56 21.93 27.35
C VAL A 145 0.60 22.92 27.35
N ASN A 146 0.42 24.08 26.73
CA ASN A 146 1.47 25.08 26.52
C ASN A 146 2.74 24.49 25.87
N GLY A 147 2.55 23.56 24.93
CA GLY A 147 3.63 22.88 24.20
C GLY A 147 4.26 21.67 24.93
N ASN A 148 3.81 21.33 26.14
CA ASN A 148 4.29 20.14 26.85
C ASN A 148 3.33 18.96 26.69
N GLU A 149 3.88 17.77 26.43
CA GLU A 149 3.09 16.55 26.29
C GLU A 149 2.38 16.17 27.59
N HIS A 150 1.09 15.88 27.47
CA HIS A 150 0.23 15.46 28.56
C HIS A 150 -0.67 14.29 28.15
N ILE A 151 -1.02 13.47 29.14
CA ILE A 151 -1.91 12.32 28.99
C ILE A 151 -3.07 12.51 29.95
N ASP A 152 -4.29 12.39 29.43
CA ASP A 152 -5.47 12.37 30.29
C ASP A 152 -5.58 11.00 30.95
N GLU A 153 -5.35 10.94 32.26
CA GLU A 153 -5.42 9.71 33.06
C GLU A 153 -6.84 9.11 33.10
N ASN A 154 -7.87 9.91 32.79
CA ASN A 154 -9.26 9.46 32.76
C ASN A 154 -9.65 8.81 31.43
N LYS A 155 -8.79 8.90 30.40
CA LYS A 155 -9.00 8.25 29.10
C LYS A 155 -8.17 6.97 29.02
N LYS A 156 -8.59 6.05 28.15
CA LYS A 156 -7.81 4.83 27.87
C LYS A 156 -6.44 5.21 27.33
N SER A 157 -5.40 4.52 27.78
CA SER A 157 -4.02 4.77 27.36
C SER A 157 -3.31 3.48 26.95
N SER A 158 -2.33 3.62 26.06
CA SER A 158 -1.44 2.55 25.59
C SER A 158 0.01 3.02 25.59
N VAL A 159 0.95 2.08 25.62
CA VAL A 159 2.39 2.37 25.56
C VAL A 159 2.85 2.16 24.11
N LYS A 160 3.55 3.15 23.54
CA LYS A 160 4.25 3.08 22.24
C LYS A 160 5.48 2.18 22.33
N PHE A 161 6.05 1.81 21.18
CA PHE A 161 7.26 0.96 21.11
C PHE A 161 8.47 1.60 21.80
N ASP A 162 8.57 2.92 21.76
CA ASP A 162 9.62 3.72 22.43
C ASP A 162 9.42 3.85 23.96
N GLY A 163 8.36 3.25 24.52
CA GLY A 163 8.02 3.31 25.93
C GLY A 163 7.20 4.54 26.34
N SER A 164 6.95 5.49 25.44
CA SER A 164 6.08 6.64 25.74
C SER A 164 4.61 6.21 25.86
N LYS A 165 3.84 6.87 26.72
CA LYS A 165 2.40 6.60 26.89
C LYS A 165 1.58 7.55 26.03
N THR A 166 0.48 7.08 25.46
CA THR A 166 -0.50 7.89 24.73
C THR A 166 -1.92 7.53 25.10
N ASN A 167 -2.86 8.46 24.96
CA ASN A 167 -4.27 8.11 24.96
C ASN A 167 -4.66 7.42 23.64
N TYR A 168 -5.77 6.68 23.64
CA TYR A 168 -6.33 6.14 22.41
C TYR A 168 -7.86 6.08 22.44
N ILE A 169 -8.46 6.11 21.25
CA ILE A 169 -9.90 5.90 21.03
C ILE A 169 -10.12 4.79 20.00
N MET A 170 -11.13 3.96 20.24
CA MET A 170 -11.54 2.86 19.37
C MET A 170 -12.83 3.26 18.69
N VAL A 171 -12.82 3.33 17.35
CA VAL A 171 -14.02 3.71 16.59
C VAL A 171 -14.67 2.42 16.09
N PRO A 172 -15.89 2.06 16.51
CA PRO A 172 -16.50 0.77 16.17
C PRO A 172 -16.86 0.67 14.67
N LEU A 173 -16.78 -0.55 14.12
CA LEU A 173 -17.05 -0.84 12.69
C LEU A 173 -18.53 -0.65 12.31
N ILE A 174 -19.45 -0.97 13.23
CA ILE A 174 -20.90 -0.88 13.03
C ILE A 174 -21.47 0.00 14.15
N ALA A 175 -22.18 1.07 13.79
CA ALA A 175 -23.04 1.77 14.72
C ALA A 175 -24.33 0.95 14.87
N LEU A 176 -24.40 0.09 15.89
CA LEU A 176 -25.68 -0.49 16.30
C LEU A 176 -26.45 0.62 17.02
N GLU A 177 -27.44 1.20 16.36
CA GLU A 177 -28.49 1.97 17.05
C GLU A 177 -29.35 0.97 17.84
N ASP A 178 -28.91 0.61 19.04
CA ASP A 178 -29.75 -0.14 19.97
C ASP A 178 -30.25 0.80 21.07
N GLN A 179 -31.58 0.89 21.21
CA GLN A 179 -32.28 1.83 22.09
C GLN A 179 -32.24 1.42 23.58
N ASN A 180 -31.29 0.59 24.01
CA ASN A 180 -31.17 0.17 25.40
C ASN A 180 -29.74 0.32 25.91
N GLU A 181 -29.61 1.11 26.97
CA GLU A 181 -28.37 1.36 27.72
C GLU A 181 -27.76 0.02 28.19
N GLY A 182 -26.63 -0.38 27.59
CA GLY A 182 -25.87 -1.53 28.05
C GLY A 182 -24.67 -1.90 27.18
N LYS A 183 -23.50 -1.34 27.51
CA LYS A 183 -22.13 -1.72 27.08
C LYS A 183 -21.97 -2.24 25.64
N ILE A 184 -21.46 -1.36 24.78
CA ILE A 184 -20.89 -1.71 23.47
C ILE A 184 -19.52 -2.36 23.69
N GLU A 185 -19.38 -3.66 23.43
CA GLU A 185 -18.06 -4.30 23.27
C GLU A 185 -17.56 -4.10 21.83
N ALA A 186 -16.38 -3.51 21.69
CA ALA A 186 -15.78 -3.18 20.41
C ALA A 186 -15.26 -4.44 19.71
N PHE A 187 -15.71 -4.68 18.47
CA PHE A 187 -15.07 -5.66 17.58
C PHE A 187 -13.64 -5.19 17.22
N MET A 188 -12.71 -6.15 17.13
CA MET A 188 -11.25 -5.97 16.97
C MET A 188 -10.88 -4.74 16.13
N CYS A 189 -10.15 -3.78 16.72
CA CYS A 189 -9.60 -2.66 15.97
C CYS A 189 -8.10 -2.86 15.72
N GLN A 190 -7.66 -2.45 14.53
CA GLN A 190 -6.26 -2.47 14.13
C GLN A 190 -5.55 -1.20 14.65
N ASP A 191 -4.30 -1.33 15.13
CA ASP A 191 -3.43 -0.19 15.47
C ASP A 191 -2.90 0.44 14.16
N ILE A 192 -3.10 1.75 13.98
CA ILE A 192 -2.66 2.48 12.77
C ILE A 192 -1.12 2.60 12.68
N ASP A 193 -0.40 2.49 13.80
CA ASP A 193 1.07 2.56 13.86
C ASP A 193 1.77 1.27 13.44
N SER A 194 1.04 0.17 13.20
CA SER A 194 1.67 -1.01 12.59
C SER A 194 2.02 -0.67 11.15
N PRO A 195 3.27 -0.95 10.68
CA PRO A 195 3.62 -0.78 9.28
C PRO A 195 2.54 -1.45 8.44
N GLN A 196 1.99 -0.67 7.50
CA GLN A 196 0.84 -1.01 6.68
C GLN A 196 0.82 -2.51 6.36
N LEU A 197 -0.06 -3.26 7.05
CA LEU A 197 -0.75 -4.33 6.37
C LEU A 197 -1.45 -3.60 5.23
N LEU A 198 -0.83 -3.64 4.05
CA LEU A 198 -1.51 -3.39 2.79
C LEU A 198 -2.94 -3.95 2.96
N ASP A 199 -3.94 -3.17 2.57
CA ASP A 199 -5.19 -3.74 2.09
C ASP A 199 -4.78 -4.68 0.96
N TYR A 200 -4.34 -5.88 1.31
CA TYR A 200 -3.96 -6.90 0.36
C TYR A 200 -5.29 -7.22 -0.30
N PRO A 201 -5.43 -6.95 -1.62
CA PRO A 201 -6.57 -7.51 -2.33
C PRO A 201 -6.51 -9.00 -2.02
N SER A 202 -7.67 -9.57 -1.73
CA SER A 202 -7.86 -11.01 -1.74
C SER A 202 -7.33 -11.53 -3.09
N PHE A 203 -6.04 -11.84 -3.16
CA PHE A 203 -5.41 -12.46 -4.32
C PHE A 203 -5.76 -13.95 -4.23
N VAL A 204 -7.07 -14.19 -4.32
CA VAL A 204 -7.58 -15.40 -4.89
C VAL A 204 -7.29 -15.23 -6.38
N PRO A 205 -6.46 -16.09 -7.01
CA PRO A 205 -6.30 -16.08 -8.46
C PRO A 205 -7.69 -15.97 -9.10
N GLU A 206 -7.85 -15.08 -10.08
CA GLU A 206 -9.16 -14.78 -10.70
C GLU A 206 -9.85 -16.05 -11.22
N GLU A 207 -9.09 -17.11 -11.49
CA GLU A 207 -9.53 -18.46 -11.88
C GLU A 207 -10.13 -19.30 -10.73
N ILE A 208 -9.71 -19.06 -9.48
CA ILE A 208 -10.31 -19.67 -8.27
C ILE A 208 -11.51 -18.83 -7.81
N ALA A 209 -11.43 -17.49 -7.89
CA ALA A 209 -12.55 -16.61 -7.58
C ALA A 209 -13.73 -16.88 -8.54
N LYS A 210 -13.48 -17.03 -9.86
CA LYS A 210 -14.51 -17.40 -10.84
C LYS A 210 -15.08 -18.81 -10.67
N ARG A 211 -14.36 -19.74 -10.00
CA ARG A 211 -14.87 -21.08 -9.67
C ARG A 211 -15.80 -21.10 -8.44
N PHE A 212 -15.75 -20.08 -7.58
CA PHE A 212 -16.59 -20.00 -6.37
C PHE A 212 -17.56 -18.80 -6.38
N SER A 213 -17.37 -17.80 -7.25
CA SER A 213 -18.27 -16.65 -7.38
C SER A 213 -19.48 -16.91 -8.29
N SER A 214 -19.58 -18.09 -8.89
CA SER A 214 -20.77 -18.54 -9.63
C SER A 214 -21.83 -19.19 -8.75
N GLU A 215 -21.58 -19.35 -7.45
CA GLU A 215 -22.62 -19.71 -6.48
C GLU A 215 -22.98 -18.45 -5.68
N SER A 216 -24.18 -17.95 -5.93
CA SER A 216 -24.83 -16.92 -5.13
C SER A 216 -24.70 -17.24 -3.65
N ILE A 217 -24.14 -16.31 -2.87
CA ILE A 217 -24.11 -16.37 -1.41
C ILE A 217 -25.57 -16.43 -0.92
N ASN A 218 -26.04 -17.64 -0.60
CA ASN A 218 -27.42 -17.93 -0.25
C ASN A 218 -27.71 -17.57 1.22
N GLU A 219 -28.94 -17.11 1.48
CA GLU A 219 -29.51 -17.02 2.83
C GLU A 219 -29.60 -18.38 3.56
N GLU A 220 -29.39 -19.50 2.84
CA GLU A 220 -29.40 -20.87 3.36
C GLU A 220 -28.30 -21.15 4.40
N ASP A 221 -27.09 -20.58 4.25
CA ASP A 221 -25.97 -20.85 5.18
C ASP A 221 -26.17 -20.21 6.57
N LYS A 222 -26.83 -19.04 6.64
CA LYS A 222 -27.27 -18.45 7.91
C LYS A 222 -28.36 -19.31 8.55
N THR A 223 -29.21 -19.91 7.72
CA THR A 223 -30.30 -20.78 8.17
C THR A 223 -29.74 -22.08 8.75
N GLU A 224 -28.76 -22.73 8.11
CA GLU A 224 -28.13 -23.96 8.62
C GLU A 224 -27.39 -23.78 9.96
N ASN A 225 -26.71 -22.65 10.16
CA ASN A 225 -25.98 -22.42 11.41
C ASN A 225 -26.91 -22.01 12.57
N THR A 226 -27.96 -21.23 12.27
CA THR A 226 -29.05 -20.97 13.21
C THR A 226 -29.73 -22.29 13.60
N ASN A 227 -29.97 -23.17 12.63
CA ASN A 227 -30.50 -24.51 12.85
C ASN A 227 -29.58 -25.38 13.73
N LEU A 228 -28.25 -25.32 13.57
CA LEU A 228 -27.33 -26.08 14.42
C LEU A 228 -27.30 -25.56 15.86
N LYS A 229 -27.21 -24.24 16.06
CA LYS A 229 -27.20 -23.63 17.39
C LYS A 229 -28.51 -23.94 18.12
N GLU A 230 -29.65 -23.77 17.45
CA GLU A 230 -30.97 -24.11 17.99
C GLU A 230 -31.11 -25.62 18.27
N PHE A 231 -30.61 -26.47 17.37
CA PHE A 231 -30.58 -27.91 17.58
C PHE A 231 -29.78 -28.28 18.84
N VAL A 232 -28.57 -27.75 18.98
CA VAL A 232 -27.69 -28.00 20.13
C VAL A 232 -28.36 -27.49 21.42
N HIS A 233 -28.86 -26.26 21.42
CA HIS A 233 -29.56 -25.66 22.56
C HIS A 233 -30.80 -26.47 22.97
N SER A 234 -31.61 -26.89 22.00
CA SER A 234 -32.81 -27.70 22.23
C SER A 234 -32.46 -29.07 22.82
N LYS A 235 -31.43 -29.73 22.29
CA LYS A 235 -31.01 -31.06 22.75
C LYS A 235 -30.33 -31.02 24.11
N ILE A 236 -29.51 -30.02 24.40
CA ILE A 236 -28.94 -29.80 25.72
C ILE A 236 -30.04 -29.50 26.76
N SER A 237 -31.03 -28.68 26.41
CA SER A 237 -32.19 -28.41 27.28
C SER A 237 -33.00 -29.68 27.56
N GLN A 238 -33.23 -30.51 26.54
CA GLN A 238 -33.88 -31.83 26.71
C GLN A 238 -33.07 -32.76 27.63
N CYS A 239 -31.74 -32.78 27.53
CA CYS A 239 -30.89 -33.53 28.45
C CYS A 239 -31.03 -33.06 29.90
N ALA A 240 -31.08 -31.73 30.12
CA ALA A 240 -31.27 -31.16 31.46
C ALA A 240 -32.63 -31.57 32.04
N ASP A 241 -33.71 -31.48 31.26
CA ASP A 241 -35.06 -31.90 31.68
C ASP A 241 -35.13 -33.39 32.01
N ILE A 242 -34.53 -34.24 31.17
CA ILE A 242 -34.46 -35.69 31.42
C ILE A 242 -33.69 -35.97 32.71
N THR A 243 -32.60 -35.26 32.96
CA THR A 243 -31.80 -35.41 34.17
C THR A 243 -32.60 -35.07 35.43
N GLN A 244 -33.35 -33.96 35.42
CA GLN A 244 -34.25 -33.59 36.53
C GLN A 244 -35.35 -34.65 36.74
N LYS A 245 -35.96 -35.15 35.66
CA LYS A 245 -36.97 -36.22 35.74
C LYS A 245 -36.39 -37.52 36.29
N LYS A 246 -35.16 -37.89 35.91
CA LYS A 246 -34.45 -39.07 36.43
C LYS A 246 -34.21 -38.94 37.94
N GLN A 247 -33.73 -37.79 38.41
CA GLN A 247 -33.54 -37.52 39.85
C GLN A 247 -34.86 -37.58 40.64
N PHE A 248 -35.95 -37.04 40.06
CA PHE A 248 -37.28 -37.15 40.66
C PHE A 248 -37.74 -38.62 40.76
N LEU A 249 -37.57 -39.41 39.69
CA LEU A 249 -37.93 -40.83 39.70
C LEU A 249 -37.07 -41.64 40.66
N GLU A 250 -35.77 -41.37 40.77
CA GLU A 250 -34.89 -41.99 41.77
C GLU A 250 -35.39 -41.73 43.19
N THR A 251 -35.76 -40.48 43.48
CA THR A 251 -36.36 -40.10 44.76
C THR A 251 -37.67 -40.86 45.00
N LYS A 252 -38.55 -40.97 44.00
CA LYS A 252 -39.82 -41.72 44.11
C LYS A 252 -39.64 -43.23 44.26
N ILE A 253 -38.61 -43.82 43.64
CA ILE A 253 -38.25 -45.23 43.82
C ILE A 253 -37.84 -45.49 45.28
N LEU A 254 -37.07 -44.58 45.88
CA LEU A 254 -36.61 -44.67 47.26
C LEU A 254 -37.75 -44.45 48.26
N GLU A 255 -38.61 -43.46 48.02
CA GLU A 255 -39.73 -43.07 48.89
C GLU A 255 -40.91 -44.06 48.84
N SER A 256 -41.09 -44.78 47.73
CA SER A 256 -42.25 -45.66 47.57
C SER A 256 -42.15 -46.89 48.49
N GLY A 257 -43.22 -47.13 49.26
CA GLY A 257 -43.40 -48.30 50.12
C GLY A 257 -44.00 -49.51 49.41
N GLU A 258 -44.55 -49.34 48.21
CA GLU A 258 -45.20 -50.42 47.44
C GLU A 258 -44.35 -50.87 46.26
N GLU A 259 -44.10 -52.19 46.15
CA GLU A 259 -43.23 -52.75 45.09
C GLU A 259 -43.79 -52.51 43.68
N LYS A 260 -45.11 -52.41 43.53
CA LYS A 260 -45.76 -52.14 42.22
C LYS A 260 -45.36 -50.77 41.67
N ASP A 261 -45.35 -49.74 42.52
CA ASP A 261 -44.96 -48.39 42.14
C ASP A 261 -43.47 -48.31 41.80
N ARG A 262 -42.62 -49.02 42.56
CA ARG A 262 -41.18 -49.13 42.26
C ARG A 262 -40.91 -49.73 40.89
N VAL A 263 -41.68 -50.76 40.49
CA VAL A 263 -41.56 -51.37 39.16
C VAL A 263 -41.94 -50.38 38.06
N ILE A 264 -43.03 -49.61 38.25
CA ILE A 264 -43.47 -48.58 37.29
C ILE A 264 -42.41 -47.48 37.16
N PHE A 265 -41.93 -46.92 38.27
CA PHE A 265 -40.91 -45.86 38.25
C PHE A 265 -39.58 -46.34 37.65
N ARG A 266 -39.17 -47.59 37.91
CA ARG A 266 -37.98 -48.19 37.26
C ARG A 266 -38.15 -48.35 35.76
N SER A 267 -39.35 -48.69 35.29
CA SER A 267 -39.64 -48.78 33.85
C SER A 267 -39.52 -47.41 33.18
N GLN A 268 -40.13 -46.38 33.78
CA GLN A 268 -40.03 -45.00 33.29
C GLN A 268 -38.59 -44.47 33.33
N TYR A 269 -37.83 -44.81 34.37
CA TYR A 269 -36.42 -44.45 34.46
C TYR A 269 -35.60 -45.04 33.32
N LYS A 270 -35.80 -46.33 32.98
CA LYS A 270 -35.11 -46.99 31.86
C LYS A 270 -35.42 -46.36 30.51
N GLU A 271 -36.67 -45.93 30.30
CA GLU A 271 -37.08 -45.24 29.07
C GLU A 271 -36.37 -43.90 28.94
N LEU A 272 -36.37 -43.09 30.02
CA LEU A 272 -35.64 -41.83 30.09
C LEU A 272 -34.12 -42.01 29.90
N ASP A 273 -33.54 -43.08 30.46
CA ASP A 273 -32.12 -43.38 30.30
C ASP A 273 -31.75 -43.73 28.85
N SER A 274 -32.61 -44.51 28.18
CA SER A 274 -32.48 -44.81 26.75
C SER A 274 -32.54 -43.53 25.92
N ASP A 275 -33.50 -42.63 26.20
CA ASP A 275 -33.64 -41.39 25.44
C ASP A 275 -32.51 -40.40 25.70
N PHE A 276 -32.01 -40.33 26.93
CA PHE A 276 -30.80 -39.59 27.29
C PHE A 276 -29.60 -40.06 26.46
N CYS A 277 -29.39 -41.38 26.36
CA CYS A 277 -28.31 -41.96 25.55
C CYS A 277 -28.45 -41.62 24.06
N LYS A 278 -29.66 -41.67 23.50
CA LYS A 278 -29.92 -41.31 22.10
C LYS A 278 -29.60 -39.83 21.82
N ILE A 279 -30.02 -38.94 22.72
CA ILE A 279 -29.72 -37.50 22.59
C ILE A 279 -28.21 -37.28 22.69
N GLY A 280 -27.55 -37.91 23.66
CA GLY A 280 -26.10 -37.81 23.83
C GLY A 280 -25.31 -38.28 22.60
N LEU A 281 -25.71 -39.39 21.98
CA LEU A 281 -25.12 -39.87 20.72
C LEU A 281 -25.35 -38.90 19.55
N SER A 282 -26.54 -38.30 19.49
CA SER A 282 -26.90 -37.35 18.44
C SER A 282 -26.06 -36.07 18.55
N LEU A 283 -25.90 -35.54 19.76
CA LEU A 283 -25.03 -34.41 20.05
C LEU A 283 -23.56 -34.73 19.75
N LYS A 284 -23.06 -35.90 20.19
CA LYS A 284 -21.68 -36.33 19.92
C LYS A 284 -21.40 -36.40 18.42
N LYS A 285 -22.35 -36.87 17.60
CA LYS A 285 -22.22 -36.94 16.14
C LYS A 285 -22.29 -35.56 15.49
N ALA A 286 -23.16 -34.68 15.95
CA ALA A 286 -23.35 -33.34 15.38
C ALA A 286 -22.18 -32.39 15.70
N LEU A 287 -21.56 -32.54 16.87
CA LEU A 287 -20.58 -31.60 17.40
C LEU A 287 -19.12 -31.97 17.07
N LYS A 288 -18.80 -33.26 16.93
CA LYS A 288 -17.41 -33.71 16.75
C LYS A 288 -16.79 -33.11 15.47
N GLY A 289 -15.64 -32.46 15.61
CA GLY A 289 -14.89 -31.82 14.52
C GLY A 289 -15.45 -30.47 14.07
N ARG A 290 -16.52 -29.97 14.69
CA ARG A 290 -17.01 -28.60 14.43
C ARG A 290 -16.06 -27.58 15.04
N ILE A 291 -15.99 -26.40 14.43
CA ILE A 291 -15.16 -25.30 14.94
C ILE A 291 -16.08 -24.27 15.61
N ILE A 292 -15.68 -23.86 16.79
CA ILE A 292 -16.39 -22.89 17.60
C ILE A 292 -15.54 -21.66 17.84
N HIS A 293 -16.22 -20.52 17.92
CA HIS A 293 -15.67 -19.25 18.37
C HIS A 293 -16.23 -18.93 19.76
N THR A 294 -15.38 -18.50 20.69
CA THR A 294 -15.79 -18.06 22.03
C THR A 294 -15.56 -16.57 22.28
N THR A 295 -16.41 -15.97 23.11
CA THR A 295 -16.24 -14.60 23.62
C THR A 295 -15.55 -14.53 24.98
N LEU A 296 -15.12 -15.66 25.55
CA LEU A 296 -14.35 -15.69 26.79
C LEU A 296 -12.92 -15.16 26.57
N ASP A 297 -12.31 -14.60 27.63
CA ASP A 297 -10.97 -14.04 27.59
C ASP A 297 -9.93 -15.05 27.05
N GLY A 298 -9.13 -14.61 26.08
CA GLY A 298 -8.04 -15.38 25.48
C GLY A 298 -8.31 -15.79 24.03
N PRO A 299 -7.65 -16.87 23.55
CA PRO A 299 -7.75 -17.31 22.17
C PRO A 299 -9.17 -17.80 21.88
N THR A 300 -9.75 -17.35 20.78
CA THR A 300 -11.19 -17.45 20.59
C THR A 300 -11.63 -18.66 19.77
N ILE A 301 -10.74 -19.40 19.10
CA ILE A 301 -11.12 -20.45 18.13
C ILE A 301 -10.70 -21.85 18.61
N PHE A 302 -11.66 -22.78 18.61
CA PHE A 302 -11.48 -24.16 19.07
C PHE A 302 -12.13 -25.17 18.13
N GLU A 303 -11.52 -26.35 17.97
CA GLU A 303 -12.12 -27.51 17.33
C GLU A 303 -12.70 -28.46 18.38
N ILE A 304 -13.96 -28.85 18.26
CA ILE A 304 -14.61 -29.76 19.20
C ILE A 304 -14.05 -31.17 19.03
N ASP A 305 -13.43 -31.68 20.08
CA ASP A 305 -12.87 -33.03 20.13
C ASP A 305 -13.93 -34.03 20.62
N GLU A 306 -14.60 -33.70 21.73
CA GLU A 306 -15.54 -34.59 22.39
C GLU A 306 -16.70 -33.87 23.08
N TYR A 307 -17.88 -34.46 23.04
CA TYR A 307 -19.02 -34.11 23.89
C TYR A 307 -19.23 -35.20 24.93
N ASN A 308 -19.27 -34.81 26.20
CA ASN A 308 -19.56 -35.69 27.33
C ASN A 308 -21.05 -35.56 27.71
N SER A 309 -21.81 -36.61 27.44
CA SER A 309 -23.23 -36.63 27.77
C SER A 309 -23.52 -36.75 29.26
N SER A 310 -22.58 -37.19 30.11
CA SER A 310 -22.87 -37.36 31.54
C SER A 310 -23.01 -36.03 32.30
N ASP A 311 -22.28 -35.01 31.85
CA ASP A 311 -22.21 -33.69 32.49
C ASP A 311 -22.52 -32.52 31.54
N ASN A 312 -22.97 -32.82 30.31
CA ASN A 312 -23.25 -31.85 29.25
C ASN A 312 -22.06 -30.92 28.93
N THR A 313 -20.83 -31.41 29.04
CA THR A 313 -19.63 -30.62 28.72
C THR A 313 -19.10 -30.91 27.31
N ILE A 314 -18.49 -29.90 26.70
CA ILE A 314 -17.74 -30.05 25.45
C ILE A 314 -16.25 -29.89 25.77
N ARG A 315 -15.45 -30.90 25.44
CA ARG A 315 -13.99 -30.77 25.37
C ARG A 315 -13.63 -30.33 23.97
N ALA A 316 -13.06 -29.13 23.85
CA ALA A 316 -12.58 -28.59 22.59
C ALA A 316 -11.08 -28.29 22.66
N LYS A 317 -10.40 -28.44 21.53
CA LYS A 317 -8.99 -28.17 21.34
C LYS A 317 -8.81 -26.77 20.78
N ARG A 318 -8.01 -25.95 21.44
CA ARG A 318 -7.62 -24.63 20.96
C ARG A 318 -6.81 -24.76 19.67
N ILE A 319 -7.18 -24.00 18.65
CA ILE A 319 -6.48 -23.98 17.36
C ILE A 319 -5.33 -22.97 17.40
N TYR A 320 -5.59 -21.75 17.86
CA TYR A 320 -4.61 -20.66 17.88
C TYR A 320 -4.29 -20.20 19.30
N ASP A 321 -3.12 -19.59 19.50
CA ASP A 321 -2.82 -18.82 20.70
C ASP A 321 -3.35 -17.37 20.61
N GLN A 322 -2.99 -16.51 21.58
CA GLN A 322 -3.44 -15.13 21.64
C GLN A 322 -2.87 -14.26 20.51
N ASN A 323 -1.76 -14.67 19.92
CA ASN A 323 -1.08 -13.99 18.81
C ASN A 323 -1.48 -14.59 17.45
N ARG A 324 -2.53 -15.43 17.41
CA ARG A 324 -3.02 -16.16 16.23
C ARG A 324 -2.00 -17.14 15.62
N LEU A 325 -1.06 -17.63 16.43
CA LEU A 325 -0.17 -18.70 16.02
C LEU A 325 -0.82 -20.07 16.24
N LEU A 326 -0.65 -20.95 15.26
CA LEU A 326 -1.22 -22.29 15.26
C LEU A 326 -0.56 -23.14 16.34
N LEU A 327 -1.37 -23.77 17.20
CA LEU A 327 -0.88 -24.66 18.24
C LEU A 327 -0.56 -26.05 17.66
N ASP A 328 0.50 -26.67 18.18
CA ASP A 328 0.86 -28.03 17.79
C ASP A 328 -0.14 -29.05 18.33
N ASN A 329 -0.36 -30.10 17.56
CA ASN A 329 -1.37 -31.10 17.84
C ASN A 329 -1.05 -31.99 19.07
N SER A 330 0.20 -31.97 19.54
CA SER A 330 0.73 -32.87 20.57
C SER A 330 0.43 -32.47 22.02
N ASN A 331 -0.12 -31.27 22.27
CA ASN A 331 -0.24 -30.75 23.64
C ASN A 331 -1.57 -31.04 24.34
N TYR A 332 -1.49 -31.61 25.54
CA TYR A 332 -2.64 -31.73 26.46
C TYR A 332 -3.12 -30.37 27.00
N GLY A 333 -2.26 -29.34 27.02
CA GLY A 333 -2.57 -27.99 27.51
C GLY A 333 -3.48 -27.15 26.59
N SER A 334 -3.75 -27.61 25.36
CA SER A 334 -4.61 -26.89 24.42
C SER A 334 -6.10 -27.20 24.61
N TYR A 335 -6.48 -28.13 25.49
CA TYR A 335 -7.88 -28.52 25.67
C TYR A 335 -8.59 -27.64 26.70
N VAL A 336 -9.77 -27.16 26.33
CA VAL A 336 -10.69 -26.42 27.20
C VAL A 336 -12.00 -27.19 27.29
N THR A 337 -12.58 -27.22 28.49
CA THR A 337 -13.89 -27.83 28.73
C THR A 337 -14.92 -26.72 28.91
N PHE A 338 -15.87 -26.64 27.99
CA PHE A 338 -17.00 -25.72 28.05
C PHE A 338 -18.17 -26.39 28.77
N ARG A 339 -18.72 -25.70 29.77
CA ARG A 339 -19.92 -26.16 30.46
C ARG A 339 -21.17 -25.74 29.70
N GLN A 340 -22.31 -26.28 30.12
CA GLN A 340 -23.60 -25.93 29.54
C GLN A 340 -23.85 -24.41 29.55
N GLU A 341 -23.48 -23.70 30.61
CA GLU A 341 -23.69 -22.25 30.69
C GLU A 341 -22.86 -21.53 29.61
N ASP A 342 -21.57 -21.87 29.50
CA ASP A 342 -20.65 -21.26 28.54
C ASP A 342 -21.10 -21.50 27.09
N LEU A 343 -21.62 -22.71 26.81
CA LEU A 343 -22.11 -23.08 25.48
C LEU A 343 -23.26 -22.19 25.02
N MET A 344 -24.10 -21.75 25.95
CA MET A 344 -25.31 -20.98 25.65
C MET A 344 -25.02 -19.48 25.54
N SER A 345 -24.08 -18.95 26.34
CA SER A 345 -23.81 -17.51 26.43
C SER A 345 -22.55 -17.06 25.69
N HIS A 346 -21.54 -17.93 25.57
CA HIS A 346 -20.21 -17.53 25.12
C HIS A 346 -19.68 -18.28 23.91
N VAL A 347 -20.38 -19.33 23.43
CA VAL A 347 -19.94 -20.13 22.29
C VAL A 347 -20.82 -19.89 21.07
N ASN A 348 -20.17 -19.62 19.94
CA ASN A 348 -20.78 -19.49 18.64
C ASN A 348 -20.22 -20.58 17.71
N PHE A 349 -21.10 -21.36 17.12
CA PHE A 349 -20.75 -22.32 16.08
C PHE A 349 -20.44 -21.56 14.79
N LEU A 350 -19.35 -21.91 14.13
CA LEU A 350 -19.03 -21.34 12.82
C LEU A 350 -19.90 -22.00 11.74
N THR A 351 -20.24 -21.24 10.69
CA THR A 351 -20.89 -21.80 9.50
C THR A 351 -19.94 -22.77 8.81
N LEU A 352 -20.44 -23.71 8.00
CA LEU A 352 -19.57 -24.64 7.27
C LEU A 352 -18.55 -23.90 6.38
N GLN A 353 -18.95 -22.79 5.77
CA GLN A 353 -18.06 -21.92 5.00
C GLN A 353 -16.95 -21.31 5.88
N GLN A 354 -17.29 -20.79 7.07
CA GLN A 354 -16.31 -20.25 8.01
C GLN A 354 -15.37 -21.33 8.52
N GLU A 355 -15.87 -22.54 8.80
CA GLU A 355 -15.04 -23.69 9.19
C GLU A 355 -14.05 -24.07 8.08
N ALA A 356 -14.52 -24.11 6.83
CA ALA A 356 -13.66 -24.36 5.67
C ALA A 356 -12.56 -23.29 5.54
N SER A 357 -12.91 -22.01 5.72
CA SER A 357 -11.94 -20.91 5.72
C SER A 357 -10.89 -21.08 6.82
N VAL A 358 -11.31 -21.36 8.07
CA VAL A 358 -10.37 -21.59 9.18
C VAL A 358 -9.45 -22.79 8.87
N ARG A 359 -10.00 -23.89 8.35
CA ARG A 359 -9.19 -25.07 7.98
C ARG A 359 -8.19 -24.76 6.87
N MET A 360 -8.57 -23.95 5.88
CA MET A 360 -7.65 -23.48 4.84
C MET A 360 -6.56 -22.58 5.41
N GLU A 361 -6.91 -21.69 6.34
CA GLU A 361 -5.96 -20.81 7.02
C GLU A 361 -4.93 -21.60 7.84
N MET A 362 -5.33 -22.68 8.51
CA MET A 362 -4.42 -23.56 9.27
C MET A 362 -3.28 -24.15 8.42
N HIS A 363 -3.38 -24.15 7.09
CA HIS A 363 -2.32 -24.62 6.19
C HIS A 363 -1.33 -23.52 5.77
N LYS A 364 -1.58 -22.26 6.12
CA LYS A 364 -0.75 -21.13 5.67
C LYS A 364 0.37 -20.83 6.67
N ASP A 365 1.55 -20.52 6.16
CA ASP A 365 2.76 -20.35 6.98
C ASP A 365 2.76 -19.09 7.86
N TYR A 366 1.92 -18.09 7.59
CA TYR A 366 1.85 -16.88 8.43
C TYR A 366 1.22 -17.11 9.80
N HIS A 367 0.59 -18.27 10.01
CA HIS A 367 0.15 -18.72 11.34
C HIS A 367 1.21 -19.53 12.08
N LYS A 368 2.40 -19.72 11.52
CA LYS A 368 3.51 -20.42 12.18
C LYS A 368 4.48 -19.40 12.74
N PHE A 369 5.05 -19.71 13.91
CA PHE A 369 6.11 -18.91 14.50
C PHE A 369 7.37 -19.05 13.65
N LYS A 370 7.80 -18.03 12.92
CA LYS A 370 9.08 -18.07 12.20
C LYS A 370 10.17 -17.49 13.08
N ILE A 371 11.25 -18.23 13.27
CA ILE A 371 12.42 -17.75 14.03
C ILE A 371 13.66 -17.80 13.17
N PHE A 372 14.41 -16.70 13.18
CA PHE A 372 15.72 -16.60 12.57
C PHE A 372 16.76 -16.53 13.68
N TYR A 373 17.73 -17.43 13.67
CA TYR A 373 18.71 -17.53 14.76
C TYR A 373 20.10 -17.88 14.26
N GLN A 374 21.11 -17.44 15.00
CA GLN A 374 22.49 -17.87 14.85
C GLN A 374 22.88 -18.80 16.00
N VAL A 375 23.93 -19.60 15.79
CA VAL A 375 24.52 -20.43 16.84
C VAL A 375 25.83 -19.81 17.26
N ASP A 376 25.88 -19.29 18.49
CA ASP A 376 27.13 -18.83 19.08
C ASP A 376 27.89 -20.00 19.70
N THR A 377 29.19 -20.02 19.45
CA THR A 377 30.13 -21.03 19.96
C THR A 377 31.26 -20.41 20.78
N SER A 378 31.24 -19.07 20.96
CA SER A 378 32.32 -18.29 21.59
C SER A 378 32.62 -18.69 23.04
N MET A 379 31.61 -19.16 23.77
CA MET A 379 31.70 -19.54 25.19
C MET A 379 31.97 -21.04 25.41
N GLY A 380 32.27 -21.81 24.35
CA GLY A 380 32.57 -23.24 24.45
C GLY A 380 31.35 -24.16 24.59
N GLU A 381 30.14 -23.58 24.68
CA GLU A 381 28.87 -24.28 24.49
C GLU A 381 28.11 -23.64 23.34
N ASN A 382 27.35 -24.45 22.58
CA ASN A 382 26.48 -23.95 21.53
C ASN A 382 25.27 -23.27 22.16
N GLU A 383 25.05 -22.01 21.84
CA GLU A 383 23.89 -21.24 22.29
C GLU A 383 23.10 -20.71 21.10
N CYS A 384 21.77 -20.76 21.21
CA CYS A 384 20.88 -20.15 20.24
C CYS A 384 20.82 -18.65 20.51
N LEU A 385 21.15 -17.85 19.49
CA LEU A 385 20.96 -16.40 19.46
C LEU A 385 19.81 -16.09 18.49
N PRO A 386 18.58 -15.87 18.98
CA PRO A 386 17.49 -15.38 18.16
C PRO A 386 17.85 -14.00 17.60
N MET A 387 17.91 -13.90 16.27
CA MET A 387 18.16 -12.65 15.56
C MET A 387 16.86 -11.92 15.30
N SER A 388 15.79 -12.67 14.97
CA SER A 388 14.47 -12.11 14.74
C SER A 388 13.35 -13.15 14.79
N VAL A 389 12.12 -12.65 14.85
CA VAL A 389 10.91 -13.47 14.79
C VAL A 389 9.88 -12.83 13.85
N ASP A 390 9.05 -13.67 13.24
CA ASP A 390 7.88 -13.29 12.46
C ASP A 390 6.67 -14.13 12.92
N PRO A 391 5.52 -13.53 13.28
CA PRO A 391 5.21 -12.10 13.28
C PRO A 391 6.07 -11.21 14.21
N SER A 392 6.47 -10.05 13.71
CA SER A 392 7.39 -9.12 14.40
C SER A 392 6.82 -8.46 15.66
N PHE A 393 5.49 -8.47 15.83
CA PHE A 393 4.82 -7.94 17.02
C PHE A 393 4.88 -8.89 18.23
N ILE A 394 5.41 -10.11 18.04
CA ILE A 394 5.44 -11.12 19.10
C ILE A 394 6.57 -10.84 20.09
N SER A 395 6.21 -10.78 21.38
CA SER A 395 7.17 -10.72 22.47
C SER A 395 7.80 -12.09 22.69
N LEU A 396 9.13 -12.20 22.54
CA LEU A 396 9.88 -13.40 22.88
C LEU A 396 9.70 -13.83 24.35
N ASN A 397 9.35 -12.90 25.26
CA ASN A 397 9.10 -13.23 26.67
C ASN A 397 7.85 -14.08 26.87
N ASP A 398 6.91 -14.07 25.91
CA ASP A 398 5.68 -14.88 25.97
C ASP A 398 5.94 -16.34 25.55
N TYR A 399 7.12 -16.62 25.01
CA TYR A 399 7.48 -17.91 24.45
C TYR A 399 8.77 -18.44 25.08
N ARG A 400 8.87 -19.77 25.10
CA ARG A 400 10.06 -20.50 25.48
C ARG A 400 10.58 -21.24 24.26
N ILE A 401 11.81 -20.92 23.85
CA ILE A 401 12.52 -21.59 22.76
C ILE A 401 13.35 -22.72 23.38
N ASN A 402 13.03 -23.97 23.05
CA ASN A 402 13.83 -25.12 23.47
C ASN A 402 14.83 -25.44 22.36
N PHE A 403 16.11 -25.30 22.68
CA PHE A 403 17.23 -25.50 21.75
C PHE A 403 18.07 -26.72 22.16
N ASP A 404 18.32 -27.61 21.20
CA ASP A 404 19.23 -28.74 21.39
C ASP A 404 20.67 -28.30 21.08
N LYS A 405 21.48 -28.16 22.14
CA LYS A 405 22.89 -27.76 22.04
C LYS A 405 23.75 -28.75 21.24
N GLN A 406 23.37 -30.03 21.17
CA GLN A 406 24.13 -31.05 20.43
C GLN A 406 23.81 -31.02 18.93
N GLN A 407 22.53 -30.83 18.60
CA GLN A 407 22.06 -30.79 17.22
C GLN A 407 22.14 -29.38 16.61
N CYS A 408 22.36 -28.36 17.43
CA CYS A 408 22.38 -26.95 17.04
C CYS A 408 21.07 -26.52 16.35
N CYS A 409 19.93 -27.04 16.81
CA CYS A 409 18.61 -26.75 16.26
C CYS A 409 17.54 -26.50 17.33
N ILE A 410 16.46 -25.84 16.94
CA ILE A 410 15.32 -25.57 17.82
C ILE A 410 14.38 -26.78 17.76
N THR A 411 14.13 -27.41 18.91
CA THR A 411 13.29 -28.61 18.98
C THR A 411 11.81 -28.28 19.14
N SER A 412 11.49 -27.14 19.76
CA SER A 412 10.11 -26.69 19.97
C SER A 412 10.06 -25.24 20.43
N ILE A 413 9.01 -24.52 20.06
CA ILE A 413 8.67 -23.20 20.61
C ILE A 413 7.35 -23.32 21.36
N SER A 414 7.33 -22.93 22.63
CA SER A 414 6.16 -23.04 23.51
C SER A 414 5.69 -21.69 23.99
N ASN A 415 4.45 -21.32 23.72
CA ASN A 415 3.78 -20.22 24.39
C ASN A 415 3.62 -20.56 25.88
N ASN A 416 4.00 -19.63 26.76
CA ASN A 416 4.01 -19.84 28.22
C ASN A 416 2.63 -20.18 28.79
N ASN A 417 1.55 -19.73 28.14
CA ASN A 417 0.17 -19.93 28.60
C ASN A 417 -0.57 -21.03 27.84
N TYR A 418 -0.21 -21.27 26.57
CA TYR A 418 -1.04 -22.08 25.65
C TYR A 418 -0.35 -23.34 25.10
N GLY A 419 0.95 -23.53 25.32
CA GLY A 419 1.71 -24.71 24.89
C GLY A 419 2.47 -24.50 23.57
N ASN A 420 2.93 -25.60 22.96
CA ASN A 420 3.74 -25.53 21.73
C ASN A 420 2.94 -24.94 20.57
N VAL A 421 3.59 -24.03 19.86
CA VAL A 421 3.15 -23.52 18.56
C VAL A 421 3.86 -24.27 17.45
N GLN A 422 3.23 -24.34 16.29
CA GLN A 422 3.92 -24.69 15.07
C GLN A 422 4.90 -23.59 14.71
N PHE A 423 6.09 -23.97 14.26
CA PHE A 423 7.15 -23.03 13.96
C PHE A 423 7.93 -23.43 12.71
N ILE A 424 8.58 -22.43 12.11
CA ILE A 424 9.56 -22.59 11.03
C ILE A 424 10.86 -22.01 11.58
N GLU A 425 11.94 -22.78 11.50
CA GLU A 425 13.25 -22.32 11.95
C GLU A 425 14.15 -22.01 10.77
N ASN A 426 14.83 -20.87 10.83
CA ASN A 426 15.78 -20.41 9.83
C ASN A 426 17.11 -20.15 10.53
N LYS A 427 18.01 -21.12 10.45
CA LYS A 427 19.37 -20.99 10.97
C LYS A 427 20.20 -20.13 10.02
N ILE A 428 20.71 -19.04 10.54
CA ILE A 428 21.53 -18.07 9.81
C ILE A 428 23.00 -18.44 9.97
N ASP A 429 23.71 -18.51 8.84
CA ASP A 429 25.18 -18.60 8.78
C ASP A 429 25.79 -17.45 9.61
N PRO A 430 26.78 -17.72 10.47
CA PRO A 430 27.49 -16.66 11.21
C PRO A 430 28.08 -15.56 10.30
N ASN A 431 28.37 -15.87 9.04
CA ASN A 431 28.88 -14.94 8.03
C ASN A 431 27.77 -14.33 7.15
N ALA A 432 26.50 -14.55 7.48
CA ALA A 432 25.37 -13.87 6.87
C ALA A 432 24.90 -12.76 7.81
N GLY A 433 24.78 -11.55 7.27
CA GLY A 433 24.43 -10.35 8.02
C GLY A 433 22.99 -9.91 7.80
N PHE A 434 22.11 -10.81 7.38
CA PHE A 434 20.72 -10.52 7.06
C PHE A 434 20.01 -9.70 8.14
N ILE A 435 19.39 -8.60 7.72
CA ILE A 435 18.51 -7.82 8.59
C ILE A 435 17.08 -8.28 8.35
N SER A 436 16.47 -8.89 9.36
CA SER A 436 15.09 -9.37 9.31
C SER A 436 14.06 -8.27 9.08
N ASN A 437 12.93 -8.62 8.47
CA ASN A 437 11.80 -7.70 8.19
C ASN A 437 12.20 -6.48 7.36
N SER A 438 13.31 -6.57 6.66
CA SER A 438 13.78 -5.54 5.75
C SER A 438 13.29 -5.82 4.33
N VAL A 439 12.99 -4.76 3.58
CA VAL A 439 12.55 -4.87 2.18
C VAL A 439 13.73 -4.54 1.29
N PHE A 440 14.07 -5.46 0.38
CA PHE A 440 15.12 -5.24 -0.60
C PHE A 440 14.63 -4.25 -1.66
N GLU A 441 15.20 -3.04 -1.72
CA GLU A 441 14.78 -2.04 -2.70
C GLU A 441 15.69 -2.10 -3.93
N VAL A 442 15.09 -2.09 -5.12
CA VAL A 442 15.81 -2.28 -6.38
C VAL A 442 15.29 -1.35 -7.47
N TRP A 443 16.21 -0.69 -8.18
CA TRP A 443 15.91 0.21 -9.29
C TRP A 443 16.35 -0.41 -10.60
N THR A 444 15.43 -0.46 -11.56
CA THR A 444 15.60 -1.23 -12.79
C THR A 444 15.20 -0.40 -14.01
N ASN A 445 15.65 -0.83 -15.18
CA ASN A 445 15.21 -0.31 -16.48
C ASN A 445 15.31 -1.42 -17.55
N GLU A 446 14.51 -1.28 -18.59
CA GLU A 446 14.59 -2.09 -19.81
C GLU A 446 15.50 -1.36 -20.80
N VAL A 447 16.65 -1.95 -21.14
CA VAL A 447 17.58 -1.35 -22.11
C VAL A 447 17.03 -1.48 -23.53
N ASN A 448 16.39 -2.61 -23.78
CA ASN A 448 15.64 -2.96 -24.98
C ASN A 448 14.70 -4.12 -24.64
N ASP A 449 13.94 -4.59 -25.63
CA ASP A 449 12.97 -5.70 -25.53
C ASP A 449 13.57 -7.06 -25.14
N LYS A 450 14.87 -7.15 -24.86
CA LYS A 450 15.58 -8.40 -24.52
C LYS A 450 16.47 -8.32 -23.29
N VAL A 451 16.91 -7.12 -22.91
CA VAL A 451 17.89 -6.91 -21.85
C VAL A 451 17.28 -6.11 -20.70
N PHE A 452 17.23 -6.76 -19.54
CA PHE A 452 16.88 -6.17 -18.27
C PHE A 452 18.13 -5.61 -17.59
N ASN A 453 18.04 -4.43 -16.98
CA ASN A 453 19.16 -3.77 -16.31
C ASN A 453 18.80 -3.39 -14.87
N ILE A 454 19.62 -3.82 -13.94
CA ILE A 454 19.56 -3.42 -12.53
C ILE A 454 20.58 -2.31 -12.31
N ILE A 455 20.10 -1.16 -11.88
CA ILE A 455 20.86 0.09 -11.79
C ILE A 455 21.41 0.25 -10.36
N HIS A 456 20.56 0.02 -9.37
CA HIS A 456 20.85 0.23 -7.96
C HIS A 456 20.08 -0.75 -7.09
N CYS A 457 20.65 -1.13 -5.94
CA CYS A 457 19.94 -1.88 -4.91
C CYS A 457 20.35 -1.38 -3.53
N HIS A 458 19.38 -1.25 -2.62
CA HIS A 458 19.67 -1.08 -1.21
C HIS A 458 19.84 -2.45 -0.54
N ILE A 459 20.92 -2.58 0.22
CA ILE A 459 21.31 -3.82 0.90
C ILE A 459 20.93 -3.71 2.37
N ASN A 460 20.14 -4.67 2.83
CA ASN A 460 19.82 -4.85 4.23
C ASN A 460 20.58 -6.05 4.80
N ASP A 461 21.90 -5.92 4.79
CA ASP A 461 22.85 -6.92 5.26
C ASP A 461 23.98 -6.17 6.00
N MET A 462 24.43 -6.72 7.13
CA MET A 462 25.46 -6.15 8.00
C MET A 462 26.86 -6.71 7.73
N SER A 463 27.01 -7.72 6.86
CA SER A 463 28.31 -8.34 6.54
C SER A 463 29.19 -7.38 5.76
N ASP A 464 30.50 -7.34 5.96
CA ASP A 464 31.38 -6.38 5.26
C ASP A 464 31.33 -6.51 3.72
N SER A 465 31.20 -7.73 3.19
CA SER A 465 31.09 -8.03 1.77
C SER A 465 29.83 -8.85 1.49
N VAL A 466 29.09 -8.47 0.44
CA VAL A 466 27.83 -9.10 0.06
C VAL A 466 27.87 -9.42 -1.44
N PRO A 467 28.14 -10.67 -1.82
CA PRO A 467 28.09 -11.07 -3.23
C PRO A 467 26.65 -11.27 -3.70
N ILE A 468 26.35 -10.80 -4.92
CA ILE A 468 25.04 -10.87 -5.56
C ILE A 468 25.14 -11.45 -6.98
N ALA A 469 24.13 -12.20 -7.38
CA ALA A 469 23.95 -12.70 -8.73
C ALA A 469 22.56 -12.35 -9.29
N THR A 470 22.44 -12.35 -10.61
CA THR A 470 21.18 -12.19 -11.36
C THR A 470 21.03 -13.33 -12.34
N GLU A 471 19.83 -13.85 -12.48
CA GLU A 471 19.52 -14.96 -13.38
C GLU A 471 18.20 -14.71 -14.11
N TYR A 472 18.14 -15.04 -15.40
CA TYR A 472 16.92 -14.98 -16.20
C TYR A 472 16.30 -16.37 -16.21
N ILE A 473 15.01 -16.47 -15.89
CA ILE A 473 14.25 -17.71 -15.81
C ILE A 473 13.34 -17.82 -17.02
N ASP A 474 13.37 -18.98 -17.70
CA ASP A 474 12.49 -19.26 -18.83
C ASP A 474 11.05 -19.59 -18.36
N GLU A 475 10.03 -19.42 -19.21
CA GLU A 475 8.60 -19.63 -18.83
C GLU A 475 8.26 -21.04 -18.32
N GLY A 476 9.15 -22.02 -18.52
CA GLY A 476 8.98 -23.40 -18.05
C GLY A 476 9.72 -23.75 -16.76
N GLU A 477 10.56 -22.85 -16.24
CA GLU A 477 11.35 -23.07 -15.04
C GLU A 477 10.65 -22.51 -13.79
N SER A 478 10.87 -23.16 -12.66
CA SER A 478 10.28 -22.78 -11.37
C SER A 478 11.34 -22.18 -10.46
N ILE A 479 10.93 -21.38 -9.46
CA ILE A 479 11.86 -20.79 -8.47
C ILE A 479 12.72 -21.89 -7.79
N SER A 480 12.13 -23.07 -7.53
CA SER A 480 12.84 -24.21 -6.94
C SER A 480 14.04 -24.69 -7.75
N ASP A 481 14.04 -24.51 -9.07
CA ASP A 481 15.15 -24.91 -9.93
C ASP A 481 16.38 -24.01 -9.77
N HIS A 482 16.23 -22.84 -9.14
CA HIS A 482 17.30 -21.85 -8.94
C HIS A 482 17.68 -21.67 -7.46
N MET A 483 17.26 -22.58 -6.58
CA MET A 483 17.60 -22.60 -5.13
C MET A 483 19.03 -23.08 -4.85
N GLU A 484 19.93 -23.08 -5.83
CA GLU A 484 21.35 -23.39 -5.61
C GLU A 484 22.21 -22.13 -5.69
N PHE A 485 23.02 -21.88 -4.66
CA PHE A 485 23.93 -20.75 -4.59
C PHE A 485 25.38 -21.24 -4.76
N GLY A 486 26.06 -20.69 -5.77
CA GLY A 486 27.48 -20.91 -5.97
C GLY A 486 28.35 -19.94 -5.16
N THR A 487 29.63 -19.94 -5.49
CA THR A 487 30.58 -18.90 -5.06
C THR A 487 30.82 -17.93 -6.20
N ASP A 488 31.11 -16.68 -5.87
CA ASP A 488 31.55 -15.70 -6.85
C ASP A 488 32.99 -15.98 -7.35
N SER A 489 33.50 -15.12 -8.23
CA SER A 489 34.86 -15.23 -8.76
C SER A 489 35.97 -15.11 -7.71
N THR A 490 35.67 -14.59 -6.52
CA THR A 490 36.62 -14.44 -5.40
C THR A 490 36.56 -15.61 -4.43
N GLY A 491 35.64 -16.56 -4.64
CA GLY A 491 35.38 -17.69 -3.76
C GLY A 491 34.45 -17.36 -2.59
N GLN A 492 33.87 -16.17 -2.56
CA GLN A 492 32.86 -15.81 -1.55
C GLN A 492 31.52 -16.43 -1.92
N VAL A 493 30.80 -16.92 -0.91
CA VAL A 493 29.46 -17.50 -1.08
C VAL A 493 28.50 -16.41 -1.52
N LEU A 494 27.73 -16.67 -2.59
CA LEU A 494 26.67 -15.76 -3.03
C LEU A 494 25.63 -15.60 -1.91
N ARG A 495 25.24 -14.36 -1.62
CA ARG A 495 24.25 -14.04 -0.57
C ARG A 495 22.90 -13.68 -1.16
N TYR A 496 22.88 -12.88 -2.22
CA TYR A 496 21.65 -12.53 -2.93
C TYR A 496 21.63 -13.13 -4.33
N LYS A 497 20.45 -13.61 -4.75
CA LYS A 497 20.19 -13.96 -6.16
C LYS A 497 18.86 -13.32 -6.59
N ILE A 498 18.89 -12.48 -7.61
CA ILE A 498 17.69 -11.86 -8.18
C ILE A 498 17.27 -12.66 -9.40
N LEU A 499 16.04 -13.16 -9.37
CA LEU A 499 15.45 -13.94 -10.45
C LEU A 499 14.55 -13.07 -11.31
N ILE A 500 14.79 -13.07 -12.62
CA ILE A 500 14.12 -12.17 -13.58
C ILE A 500 13.38 -13.02 -14.61
N GLN A 501 12.14 -12.64 -14.90
CA GLN A 501 11.34 -13.27 -15.96
C GLN A 501 10.46 -12.19 -16.61
N ASN A 502 10.31 -12.21 -17.93
CA ASN A 502 9.47 -11.27 -18.67
C ASN A 502 9.76 -9.80 -18.32
N HIS A 503 11.06 -9.46 -18.23
CA HIS A 503 11.54 -8.11 -17.88
C HIS A 503 11.03 -7.59 -16.54
N LYS A 504 10.77 -8.48 -15.58
CA LYS A 504 10.40 -8.12 -14.20
C LYS A 504 11.18 -8.99 -13.23
N ILE A 505 11.41 -8.46 -12.04
CA ILE A 505 11.93 -9.29 -10.95
C ILE A 505 10.79 -10.20 -10.50
N LEU A 506 11.01 -11.51 -10.59
CA LEU A 506 10.08 -12.53 -10.12
C LEU A 506 10.19 -12.66 -8.59
N THR A 507 11.40 -12.81 -8.09
CA THR A 507 11.70 -12.92 -6.66
C THR A 507 13.16 -12.56 -6.36
N VAL A 508 13.45 -12.31 -5.09
CA VAL A 508 14.82 -12.14 -4.57
C VAL A 508 15.07 -13.23 -3.54
N LEU A 509 16.09 -14.05 -3.79
CA LEU A 509 16.50 -15.13 -2.91
C LEU A 509 17.65 -14.66 -2.01
N TYR A 510 17.57 -15.04 -0.73
CA TYR A 510 18.66 -14.85 0.24
C TYR A 510 19.19 -16.19 0.73
N ASN A 511 20.51 -16.33 0.74
CA ASN A 511 21.20 -17.52 1.22
C ASN A 511 21.61 -17.36 2.69
N PHE A 512 20.83 -18.01 3.57
CA PHE A 512 21.09 -18.11 5.00
C PHE A 512 22.18 -19.14 5.35
N GLY A 513 22.80 -19.78 4.35
CA GLY A 513 23.84 -20.80 4.51
C GLY A 513 23.28 -22.20 4.39
N GLU A 514 22.51 -22.65 5.37
CA GLU A 514 21.87 -23.98 5.34
C GLU A 514 20.56 -23.97 4.55
N ASN A 515 19.86 -22.83 4.54
CA ASN A 515 18.59 -22.64 3.85
C ASN A 515 18.66 -21.42 2.92
N ILE A 516 17.81 -21.43 1.90
CA ILE A 516 17.58 -20.30 1.00
C ILE A 516 16.10 -19.99 1.08
N ASP A 517 15.77 -18.71 1.25
CA ASP A 517 14.39 -18.25 1.32
C ASP A 517 14.17 -17.04 0.41
N GLU A 518 12.91 -16.84 0.05
CA GLU A 518 12.47 -15.65 -0.66
C GLU A 518 12.37 -14.47 0.33
N ILE A 519 12.90 -13.32 -0.05
CA ILE A 519 12.82 -12.10 0.75
C ILE A 519 11.93 -11.05 0.06
N PRO A 520 11.19 -10.24 0.83
CA PRO A 520 10.38 -9.19 0.26
C PRO A 520 11.25 -8.14 -0.45
N PHE A 521 10.79 -7.69 -1.60
CA PHE A 521 11.47 -6.66 -2.37
C PHE A 521 10.50 -5.62 -2.94
N ASN A 522 11.01 -4.43 -3.25
CA ASN A 522 10.27 -3.37 -3.91
C ASN A 522 11.04 -2.93 -5.16
N GLU A 523 10.43 -3.10 -6.33
CA GLU A 523 11.01 -2.72 -7.63
C GLU A 523 10.52 -1.33 -8.06
N THR A 524 11.46 -0.42 -8.28
CA THR A 524 11.21 0.87 -8.93
C THR A 524 11.74 0.85 -10.37
N LYS A 525 10.82 0.75 -11.33
CA LYS A 525 11.15 0.81 -12.76
C LYS A 525 11.31 2.25 -13.25
N LEU A 526 12.51 2.57 -13.73
CA LEU A 526 12.83 3.83 -14.41
C LEU A 526 12.58 3.69 -15.92
N SER A 527 12.11 4.76 -16.54
CA SER A 527 11.83 4.83 -17.98
C SER A 527 12.40 6.09 -18.62
N HIS A 528 12.93 5.95 -19.84
CA HIS A 528 13.47 7.04 -20.66
C HIS A 528 12.41 7.91 -21.36
N ASP A 529 11.15 7.47 -21.39
CA ASP A 529 10.10 7.99 -22.28
C ASP A 529 9.55 9.35 -21.86
N GLY A 530 10.39 10.40 -21.88
CA GLY A 530 9.99 11.77 -21.58
C GLY A 530 9.42 11.96 -20.17
N SER A 531 9.64 10.98 -19.29
CA SER A 531 9.08 10.95 -17.95
C SER A 531 9.79 11.99 -17.08
N LEU A 532 8.99 12.80 -16.39
CA LEU A 532 9.47 13.75 -15.39
C LEU A 532 9.55 13.04 -14.04
N TYR A 533 10.60 13.36 -13.30
CA TYR A 533 10.86 12.84 -11.98
C TYR A 533 10.97 14.00 -10.99
N GLN A 534 10.60 13.75 -9.75
CA GLN A 534 10.92 14.61 -8.62
C GLN A 534 12.20 14.11 -7.95
N LEU A 535 13.10 15.03 -7.62
CA LEU A 535 14.29 14.73 -6.85
C LEU A 535 14.03 14.99 -5.36
N LYS A 536 14.05 13.93 -4.55
CA LYS A 536 13.93 13.98 -3.09
C LYS A 536 15.28 14.28 -2.47
N ASN A 537 15.66 15.56 -2.41
CA ASN A 537 16.84 15.96 -1.65
C ASN A 537 16.46 16.50 -0.28
N LYS A 538 16.80 15.76 0.79
CA LYS A 538 16.59 16.20 2.19
C LYS A 538 17.38 17.46 2.57
N GLU A 539 18.39 17.85 1.80
CA GLU A 539 19.08 19.14 2.03
C GLU A 539 18.24 20.34 1.60
N PHE A 540 17.18 20.10 0.81
CA PHE A 540 16.25 21.11 0.31
C PHE A 540 14.81 20.69 0.63
N GLU A 541 14.51 20.38 1.90
CA GLU A 541 13.19 19.88 2.34
C GLU A 541 11.99 20.72 1.87
N ASP A 542 12.18 22.02 1.63
CA ASP A 542 11.13 22.92 1.18
C ASP A 542 11.02 23.08 -0.35
N GLN A 543 11.90 22.44 -1.14
CA GLN A 543 11.96 22.64 -2.59
C GLN A 543 11.98 21.32 -3.35
N THR A 544 10.86 21.00 -3.99
CA THR A 544 10.79 19.91 -4.97
C THR A 544 11.43 20.36 -6.28
N MET A 545 12.51 19.69 -6.68
CA MET A 545 13.11 19.88 -8.00
C MET A 545 12.50 18.87 -8.98
N ILE A 546 12.04 19.36 -10.13
CA ILE A 546 11.59 18.51 -11.22
C ILE A 546 12.70 18.36 -12.24
N VAL A 547 12.98 17.11 -12.58
CA VAL A 547 14.05 16.72 -13.48
C VAL A 547 13.53 15.82 -14.57
N LYS A 548 14.25 15.80 -15.69
CA LYS A 548 14.07 14.83 -16.77
C LYS A 548 15.23 13.85 -16.75
N LEU A 549 14.91 12.57 -16.91
CA LEU A 549 15.92 11.54 -16.98
C LEU A 549 16.60 11.54 -18.37
N ASN A 550 17.90 11.79 -18.40
CA ASN A 550 18.68 11.95 -19.62
C ASN A 550 19.41 10.65 -20.01
N LYS A 551 20.05 9.98 -19.04
CA LYS A 551 20.79 8.71 -19.25
C LYS A 551 20.61 7.78 -18.05
N ILE A 552 20.25 6.52 -18.31
CA ILE A 552 20.37 5.42 -17.35
C ILE A 552 21.61 4.60 -17.72
N PRO A 553 22.59 4.44 -16.82
CA PRO A 553 23.75 3.60 -17.11
C PRO A 553 23.37 2.12 -17.17
N ILE A 554 24.08 1.39 -18.02
CA ILE A 554 24.07 -0.07 -18.07
C ILE A 554 24.99 -0.57 -16.95
N SER A 555 24.43 -1.27 -15.97
CA SER A 555 25.16 -1.73 -14.79
C SER A 555 25.15 -3.26 -14.75
N MET A 556 24.18 -3.88 -14.07
CA MET A 556 24.05 -5.34 -14.00
C MET A 556 22.91 -5.80 -14.90
N THR A 557 23.27 -6.44 -16.00
CA THR A 557 22.32 -6.84 -17.05
C THR A 557 21.99 -8.33 -17.00
N CYS A 558 20.76 -8.64 -17.39
CA CYS A 558 20.24 -9.98 -17.48
C CYS A 558 19.38 -10.13 -18.74
N ALA A 559 19.47 -11.28 -19.41
CA ALA A 559 18.73 -11.60 -20.62
C ALA A 559 18.53 -13.12 -20.72
N SER A 560 17.50 -13.56 -21.44
CA SER A 560 17.23 -14.98 -21.69
C SER A 560 18.34 -15.63 -22.53
N ASP A 561 18.76 -15.00 -23.63
CA ASP A 561 19.93 -15.42 -24.40
C ASP A 561 21.17 -14.64 -23.99
N LYS A 562 22.20 -15.36 -23.51
CA LYS A 562 23.49 -14.78 -23.13
C LYS A 562 24.17 -14.03 -24.27
N LYS A 563 23.85 -14.34 -25.54
CA LYS A 563 24.37 -13.60 -26.69
C LYS A 563 23.90 -12.14 -26.73
N ASP A 564 22.71 -11.85 -26.22
CA ASP A 564 22.19 -10.48 -26.16
C ASP A 564 22.99 -9.61 -25.15
N LEU A 565 23.82 -10.23 -24.30
CA LEU A 565 24.72 -9.56 -23.35
C LEU A 565 26.14 -9.33 -23.91
N GLU A 566 26.57 -10.03 -24.97
CA GLU A 566 27.96 -10.00 -25.48
C GLU A 566 28.43 -8.61 -25.93
N HIS A 567 27.50 -7.72 -26.28
CA HIS A 567 27.77 -6.35 -26.72
C HIS A 567 27.45 -5.28 -25.66
N MET A 568 26.98 -5.69 -24.49
CA MET A 568 26.65 -4.76 -23.40
C MET A 568 27.91 -4.44 -22.62
N ASN A 569 28.39 -3.20 -22.74
CA ASN A 569 29.45 -2.68 -21.89
C ASN A 569 28.83 -1.96 -20.70
N ILE A 570 29.41 -2.15 -19.52
CA ILE A 570 29.07 -1.35 -18.33
C ILE A 570 29.32 0.12 -18.68
N GLN A 571 28.33 0.97 -18.41
CA GLN A 571 28.39 2.40 -18.66
C GLN A 571 28.39 3.15 -17.34
N SER A 572 29.13 4.25 -17.26
CA SER A 572 29.00 5.22 -16.17
C SER A 572 28.08 6.37 -16.57
N VAL A 573 27.67 7.14 -15.57
CA VAL A 573 27.10 8.48 -15.78
C VAL A 573 28.14 9.42 -16.38
N ASP A 574 27.67 10.43 -17.10
CA ASP A 574 28.52 11.41 -17.78
C ASP A 574 28.72 12.68 -16.94
N ASN A 575 27.80 12.99 -16.02
CA ASN A 575 27.81 14.23 -15.25
C ASN A 575 28.21 14.02 -13.78
N GLU A 576 28.69 15.09 -13.15
CA GLU A 576 29.09 15.06 -11.74
C GLU A 576 27.91 14.79 -10.80
N PRO A 577 28.11 13.97 -9.75
CA PRO A 577 27.07 13.67 -8.79
C PRO A 577 26.81 14.83 -7.85
N ILE A 578 25.54 15.23 -7.69
CA ILE A 578 25.16 16.29 -6.73
C ILE A 578 24.98 15.77 -5.31
N SER A 579 24.86 14.46 -5.14
CA SER A 579 24.56 13.81 -3.86
C SER A 579 25.06 12.37 -3.83
N HIS A 580 24.87 11.70 -2.69
CA HIS A 580 25.21 10.29 -2.51
C HIS A 580 24.02 9.52 -1.92
N CYS A 581 23.97 8.21 -2.22
CA CYS A 581 23.02 7.32 -1.57
C CYS A 581 23.36 7.22 -0.08
N LYS A 582 22.35 7.40 0.78
CA LYS A 582 22.49 7.34 2.24
C LYS A 582 22.38 5.91 2.79
N MET A 583 21.81 5.01 1.99
CA MET A 583 21.66 3.60 2.33
C MET A 583 22.90 2.83 1.87
N ARG A 584 23.08 1.63 2.43
CA ARG A 584 24.11 0.72 1.95
C ARG A 584 23.70 0.13 0.59
N TYR A 585 24.62 0.08 -0.37
CA TYR A 585 24.37 -0.45 -1.72
C TYR A 585 25.59 -1.23 -2.23
N PHE A 586 25.43 -1.98 -3.33
CA PHE A 586 26.55 -2.73 -3.92
C PHE A 586 27.50 -1.77 -4.63
N GLU A 587 28.80 -1.82 -4.32
CA GLU A 587 29.80 -0.92 -4.94
C GLU A 587 29.82 -1.00 -6.48
N ARG A 588 29.53 -2.18 -7.04
CA ARG A 588 29.43 -2.40 -8.49
C ARG A 588 28.16 -1.81 -9.11
N LEU A 589 27.19 -1.42 -8.29
CA LEU A 589 25.92 -0.78 -8.65
C LEU A 589 25.87 0.61 -8.00
N PRO A 590 26.74 1.55 -8.43
CA PRO A 590 26.81 2.88 -7.84
C PRO A 590 25.47 3.62 -7.95
N GLY A 591 24.61 3.21 -8.90
CA GLY A 591 23.20 3.56 -8.88
C GLY A 591 22.88 4.98 -9.31
N TYR A 592 23.83 5.68 -9.94
CA TYR A 592 23.59 7.03 -10.44
C TYR A 592 22.87 7.03 -11.78
N VAL A 593 22.07 8.06 -12.03
CA VAL A 593 21.46 8.35 -13.32
C VAL A 593 21.75 9.81 -13.70
N ASP A 594 21.87 10.11 -14.99
CA ASP A 594 22.02 11.49 -15.44
C ASP A 594 20.65 12.15 -15.61
N LEU A 595 20.54 13.35 -15.09
CA LEU A 595 19.34 14.14 -14.97
C LEU A 595 19.56 15.53 -15.58
N GLU A 596 18.49 16.09 -16.11
CA GLU A 596 18.41 17.46 -16.59
C GLU A 596 17.38 18.23 -15.74
N MET A 597 17.78 19.38 -15.21
CA MET A 597 16.89 20.23 -14.41
C MET A 597 15.80 20.84 -15.29
N ILE A 598 14.53 20.67 -14.90
CA ILE A 598 13.38 21.28 -15.58
C ILE A 598 12.77 22.40 -14.74
N SER A 599 12.71 22.22 -13.42
CA SER A 599 12.25 23.25 -12.47
C SER A 599 12.96 23.05 -11.14
N ALA A 600 13.41 24.14 -10.53
CA ALA A 600 14.12 24.13 -9.25
C ALA A 600 13.26 24.64 -8.08
N ASP A 601 12.02 25.06 -8.34
CA ASP A 601 11.20 25.85 -7.43
C ASP A 601 9.77 25.31 -7.29
N ASN A 602 9.63 23.98 -7.15
CA ASN A 602 8.35 23.31 -6.97
C ASN A 602 7.34 23.62 -8.11
N CYS A 603 7.81 23.51 -9.35
CA CYS A 603 7.03 23.80 -10.55
C CYS A 603 6.55 25.26 -10.65
N MET A 604 7.15 26.21 -9.95
CA MET A 604 6.73 27.62 -10.05
C MET A 604 7.27 28.29 -11.32
N SER A 605 8.43 27.85 -11.81
CA SER A 605 9.01 28.29 -13.06
C SER A 605 9.79 27.18 -13.76
N LEU A 606 9.99 27.36 -15.07
CA LEU A 606 10.90 26.54 -15.85
C LEU A 606 12.32 27.06 -15.70
N TYR A 607 13.26 26.13 -15.55
CA TYR A 607 14.67 26.45 -15.44
C TYR A 607 15.20 27.04 -16.75
N GLN A 608 15.82 28.22 -16.68
CA GLN A 608 16.32 28.97 -17.83
C GLN A 608 17.77 28.57 -18.12
N GLY A 609 17.98 27.35 -18.61
CA GLY A 609 19.32 26.84 -18.97
C GLY A 609 19.39 25.32 -19.05
N GLU A 610 20.52 24.79 -19.53
CA GLU A 610 20.82 23.35 -19.47
C GLU A 610 21.69 23.06 -18.24
N TYR A 611 21.04 22.67 -17.13
CA TYR A 611 21.77 22.16 -15.97
C TYR A 611 21.63 20.64 -15.91
N LYS A 612 22.74 19.95 -16.21
CA LYS A 612 22.84 18.49 -16.24
C LYS A 612 23.74 18.01 -15.11
N PHE A 613 23.30 16.98 -14.41
CA PHE A 613 23.99 16.43 -13.24
C PHE A 613 23.62 14.96 -13.07
N SER A 614 24.35 14.23 -12.23
CA SER A 614 23.93 12.88 -11.83
C SER A 614 23.42 12.83 -10.40
N ALA A 615 22.49 11.92 -10.13
CA ALA A 615 21.99 11.66 -8.78
C ALA A 615 21.73 10.16 -8.60
N PRO A 616 21.74 9.65 -7.35
CA PRO A 616 21.35 8.27 -7.07
C PRO A 616 19.90 8.01 -7.51
N ALA A 617 19.66 6.85 -8.12
CA ALA A 617 18.34 6.40 -8.56
C ALA A 617 17.33 6.35 -7.41
N CYS A 618 17.79 6.06 -6.18
CA CYS A 618 16.96 6.06 -4.98
C CYS A 618 16.49 7.44 -4.52
N MET A 619 17.04 8.52 -5.08
CA MET A 619 16.63 9.89 -4.77
C MET A 619 15.59 10.43 -5.75
N ILE A 620 15.26 9.70 -6.80
CA ILE A 620 14.27 10.14 -7.78
C ILE A 620 12.99 9.31 -7.66
N GLU A 621 11.86 9.98 -7.84
CA GLU A 621 10.55 9.36 -7.95
C GLU A 621 9.81 9.94 -9.13
N LYS A 622 8.83 9.22 -9.68
CA LYS A 622 8.01 9.78 -10.75
C LYS A 622 7.29 11.02 -10.23
N ALA A 623 7.35 12.10 -10.99
CA ALA A 623 6.58 13.30 -10.68
C ALA A 623 5.09 12.96 -10.67
N ASP A 624 4.32 13.57 -9.77
CA ASP A 624 2.88 13.34 -9.72
C ASP A 624 2.17 13.93 -10.96
N ASP A 625 0.88 13.63 -11.13
CA ASP A 625 0.12 14.10 -12.30
C ASP A 625 -0.06 15.63 -12.32
N MET A 626 -0.09 16.26 -11.14
CA MET A 626 -0.24 17.70 -11.00
C MET A 626 1.04 18.42 -11.44
N GLN A 627 2.20 18.00 -10.92
CA GLN A 627 3.53 18.48 -11.29
C GLN A 627 3.77 18.31 -12.79
N ARG A 628 3.47 17.12 -13.34
CA ARG A 628 3.60 16.86 -14.78
C ARG A 628 2.73 17.78 -15.60
N THR A 629 1.46 17.94 -15.24
CA THR A 629 0.53 18.83 -15.95
C THR A 629 1.00 20.28 -15.89
N MET A 630 1.49 20.73 -14.73
CA MET A 630 1.96 22.10 -14.54
C MET A 630 3.19 22.39 -15.41
N ILE A 631 4.20 21.52 -15.40
CA ILE A 631 5.40 21.64 -16.24
C ILE A 631 5.05 21.62 -17.73
N LEU A 632 4.21 20.67 -18.17
CA LEU A 632 3.80 20.61 -19.58
C LEU A 632 3.04 21.87 -20.01
N SER A 633 2.18 22.43 -19.14
CA SER A 633 1.46 23.67 -19.42
C SER A 633 2.39 24.88 -19.54
N MET A 634 3.43 24.96 -18.70
CA MET A 634 4.44 26.02 -18.79
C MET A 634 5.30 25.88 -20.04
N GLN A 635 5.68 24.66 -20.41
CA GLN A 635 6.45 24.39 -21.64
C GLN A 635 5.62 24.75 -22.87
N GLN A 636 4.33 24.41 -22.89
CA GLN A 636 3.43 24.80 -23.95
C GLN A 636 3.26 26.33 -24.03
N TYR A 637 3.09 27.00 -22.88
CA TYR A 637 2.97 28.46 -22.84
C TYR A 637 4.22 29.15 -23.37
N GLN A 638 5.42 28.70 -22.99
CA GLN A 638 6.69 29.23 -23.53
C GLN A 638 6.77 29.03 -25.04
N LYS A 639 6.39 27.85 -25.56
CA LYS A 639 6.33 27.60 -27.01
C LYS A 639 5.37 28.57 -27.71
N GLU A 640 4.17 28.76 -27.18
CA GLU A 640 3.17 29.69 -27.74
C GLU A 640 3.64 31.15 -27.67
N GLU A 641 4.32 31.55 -26.59
CA GLU A 641 4.89 32.90 -26.45
C GLU A 641 6.00 33.14 -27.47
N SER A 642 6.90 32.17 -27.69
CA SER A 642 7.94 32.25 -28.71
C SER A 642 7.37 32.31 -30.13
N VAL A 643 6.33 31.51 -30.43
CA VAL A 643 5.62 31.55 -31.72
C VAL A 643 4.96 32.91 -31.95
N ASN A 644 4.22 33.43 -30.96
CA ASN A 644 3.58 34.74 -31.03
C ASN A 644 4.61 35.88 -31.14
N GLY A 645 5.74 35.75 -30.43
CA GLY A 645 6.87 36.67 -30.49
C GLY A 645 7.46 36.74 -31.90
N ILE A 646 7.75 35.58 -32.49
CA ILE A 646 8.23 35.49 -33.88
C ILE A 646 7.21 36.12 -34.83
N GLN A 647 5.95 35.74 -34.74
CA GLN A 647 4.93 36.25 -35.65
C GLN A 647 4.82 37.78 -35.59
N LYS A 648 4.84 38.36 -34.38
CA LYS A 648 4.81 39.81 -34.19
C LYS A 648 6.02 40.52 -34.80
N TYR A 649 7.23 40.01 -34.55
CA TYR A 649 8.45 40.61 -35.12
C TYR A 649 8.55 40.37 -36.63
N LEU A 650 8.04 39.24 -37.11
CA LEU A 650 7.95 38.91 -38.53
C LEU A 650 7.03 39.89 -39.26
N GLU A 651 5.82 40.13 -38.76
CA GLU A 651 4.88 41.09 -39.35
C GLU A 651 5.48 42.52 -39.38
N THR A 652 6.19 42.88 -38.30
CA THR A 652 6.93 44.16 -38.22
C THR A 652 8.03 44.23 -39.27
N LEU A 653 8.82 43.16 -39.41
CA LEU A 653 9.92 43.09 -40.37
C LEU A 653 9.40 43.07 -41.81
N GLU A 654 8.31 42.36 -42.11
CA GLU A 654 7.66 42.36 -43.41
C GLU A 654 7.22 43.77 -43.83
N LYS A 655 6.58 44.50 -42.91
CA LYS A 655 6.17 45.88 -43.15
C LYS A 655 7.37 46.79 -43.41
N LEU A 656 8.41 46.69 -42.59
CA LEU A 656 9.64 47.48 -42.78
C LEU A 656 10.34 47.11 -44.10
N VAL A 657 10.41 45.84 -44.46
CA VAL A 657 11.00 45.40 -45.72
C VAL A 657 10.26 46.02 -46.91
N GLU A 658 8.93 46.03 -46.89
CA GLU A 658 8.13 46.59 -47.99
C GLU A 658 8.25 48.13 -48.06
N GLU A 659 8.20 48.82 -46.91
CA GLU A 659 8.40 50.28 -46.83
C GLU A 659 9.77 50.71 -47.37
N ASN A 660 10.82 49.93 -47.07
CA ASN A 660 12.20 50.31 -47.38
C ASN A 660 12.71 49.77 -48.73
N LYS A 661 11.96 48.90 -49.42
CA LYS A 661 12.36 48.28 -50.71
C LYS A 661 12.54 49.29 -51.84
N PHE A 662 11.75 50.37 -51.83
CA PHE A 662 11.77 51.42 -52.84
C PHE A 662 11.83 52.84 -52.24
N ALA A 663 12.05 52.95 -50.93
CA ALA A 663 12.12 54.25 -50.27
C ALA A 663 13.29 55.09 -50.79
N LYS A 664 13.02 56.38 -50.96
CA LYS A 664 14.06 57.40 -51.13
C LYS A 664 14.12 58.18 -49.82
N TYR A 665 15.27 58.16 -49.16
CA TYR A 665 15.45 58.87 -47.90
C TYR A 665 15.86 60.31 -48.18
N GLU A 666 15.21 61.26 -47.53
CA GLU A 666 15.49 62.69 -47.70
C GLU A 666 16.68 63.12 -46.84
N SER A 667 16.97 62.37 -45.77
CA SER A 667 18.10 62.61 -44.89
C SER A 667 18.85 61.34 -44.50
N LEU A 668 20.13 61.50 -44.12
CA LEU A 668 20.96 60.41 -43.57
C LEU A 668 20.37 59.85 -42.27
N GLU A 669 19.68 60.69 -41.49
CA GLU A 669 19.12 60.30 -40.19
C GLU A 669 17.90 59.39 -40.35
N GLU A 670 17.03 59.68 -41.31
CA GLU A 670 15.92 58.78 -41.68
C GLU A 670 16.43 57.39 -42.10
N MET A 671 17.47 57.35 -42.94
CA MET A 671 18.06 56.08 -43.39
C MET A 671 18.69 55.30 -42.23
N LYS A 672 19.35 55.96 -41.28
CA LYS A 672 19.89 55.33 -40.06
C LYS A 672 18.78 54.74 -39.19
N ASN A 673 17.69 55.47 -39.00
CA ASN A 673 16.56 55.00 -38.18
C ASN A 673 15.89 53.78 -38.80
N ALA A 674 15.68 53.79 -40.12
CA ALA A 674 15.16 52.63 -40.86
C ALA A 674 16.13 51.43 -40.78
N PHE A 675 17.43 51.66 -40.98
CA PHE A 675 18.47 50.64 -40.85
C PHE A 675 18.46 49.99 -39.46
N GLN A 676 18.40 50.81 -38.41
CA GLN A 676 18.39 50.33 -37.03
C GLN A 676 17.12 49.54 -36.71
N SER A 677 15.97 49.95 -37.24
CA SER A 677 14.68 49.28 -37.01
C SER A 677 14.61 47.90 -37.67
N LEU A 678 15.09 47.79 -38.92
CA LEU A 678 15.24 46.52 -39.64
C LEU A 678 16.20 45.60 -38.90
N LYS A 679 17.38 46.11 -38.55
CA LYS A 679 18.42 45.34 -37.86
C LYS A 679 17.94 44.81 -36.51
N THR A 680 17.28 45.65 -35.70
CA THR A 680 16.75 45.25 -34.39
C THR A 680 15.68 44.17 -34.52
N SER A 681 14.82 44.25 -35.54
CA SER A 681 13.78 43.24 -35.77
C SER A 681 14.37 41.91 -36.26
N GLU A 682 15.40 41.96 -37.11
CA GLU A 682 16.15 40.80 -37.59
C GLU A 682 16.91 40.10 -36.45
N GLU A 683 17.57 40.87 -35.58
CA GLU A 683 18.27 40.36 -34.39
C GLU A 683 17.31 39.65 -33.44
N LYS A 684 16.14 40.23 -33.15
CA LYS A 684 15.14 39.62 -32.27
C LYS A 684 14.53 38.34 -32.82
N ILE A 685 14.28 38.26 -34.12
CA ILE A 685 13.84 37.01 -34.76
C ILE A 685 14.96 35.96 -34.66
N GLY A 686 16.21 36.37 -34.86
CA GLY A 686 17.39 35.50 -34.71
C GLY A 686 17.58 34.97 -33.28
N GLU A 687 17.39 35.82 -32.27
CA GLU A 687 17.44 35.45 -30.85
C GLU A 687 16.38 34.38 -30.55
N ILE A 688 15.10 34.62 -30.90
CA ILE A 688 14.02 33.67 -30.60
C ILE A 688 14.20 32.36 -31.38
N LEU A 689 14.66 32.41 -32.64
CA LEU A 689 14.96 31.20 -33.42
C LEU A 689 16.17 30.42 -32.89
N GLY A 690 17.13 31.10 -32.24
CA GLY A 690 18.32 30.49 -31.64
C GLY A 690 18.02 29.67 -30.38
N GLU A 691 16.90 29.95 -29.69
CA GLU A 691 16.45 29.25 -28.48
C GLU A 691 15.84 27.85 -28.75
N GLY A 692 15.77 27.42 -30.02
CA GLY A 692 15.79 26.00 -30.39
C GLY A 692 14.49 25.19 -30.30
N ASN A 693 13.37 25.73 -29.84
CA ASN A 693 12.13 24.96 -29.61
C ASN A 693 10.87 25.57 -30.23
N ILE A 694 10.87 25.81 -31.54
CA ILE A 694 9.67 26.33 -32.25
C ILE A 694 9.14 25.26 -33.21
N ASP A 695 7.96 24.73 -32.89
CA ASP A 695 7.21 23.84 -33.78
C ASP A 695 6.44 24.69 -34.81
N GLY A 696 6.89 24.67 -36.08
CA GLY A 696 6.25 25.43 -37.16
C GLY A 696 7.16 25.65 -38.37
N GLU A 697 7.36 24.60 -39.19
CA GLU A 697 8.21 24.67 -40.38
C GLU A 697 7.84 25.84 -41.31
N ASP A 698 6.55 26.11 -41.50
CA ASP A 698 6.08 27.21 -42.34
C ASP A 698 6.48 28.58 -41.77
N LEU A 699 6.35 28.77 -40.45
CA LEU A 699 6.72 30.02 -39.79
C LEU A 699 8.24 30.24 -39.84
N ILE A 700 9.02 29.17 -39.60
CA ILE A 700 10.50 29.21 -39.68
C ILE A 700 10.95 29.50 -41.12
N SER A 701 10.34 28.84 -42.10
CA SER A 701 10.62 29.04 -43.53
C SER A 701 10.32 30.48 -43.94
N LYS A 702 9.16 31.01 -43.53
CA LYS A 702 8.76 32.39 -43.76
C LYS A 702 9.71 33.37 -43.08
N ALA A 703 10.10 33.13 -41.82
CA ALA A 703 11.07 33.94 -41.10
C ALA A 703 12.43 33.99 -41.80
N LYS A 704 12.95 32.86 -42.27
CA LYS A 704 14.19 32.81 -43.05
C LYS A 704 14.09 33.60 -44.36
N GLN A 705 12.97 33.50 -45.07
CA GLN A 705 12.75 34.21 -46.32
C GLN A 705 12.71 35.74 -46.12
N VAL A 706 11.92 36.21 -45.15
CA VAL A 706 11.79 37.66 -44.85
C VAL A 706 13.11 38.23 -44.33
N THR A 707 13.79 37.50 -43.44
CA THR A 707 15.12 37.86 -42.94
C THR A 707 16.13 38.01 -44.09
N MET A 708 16.16 37.06 -45.04
CA MET A 708 17.04 37.16 -46.22
C MET A 708 16.75 38.41 -47.08
N MET A 709 15.48 38.82 -47.19
CA MET A 709 15.10 40.06 -47.90
C MET A 709 15.57 41.29 -47.13
N SER A 710 15.35 41.33 -45.80
CA SER A 710 15.86 42.38 -44.91
C SER A 710 17.36 42.57 -45.04
N SER A 711 18.16 41.49 -44.94
CA SER A 711 19.62 41.61 -45.02
C SER A 711 20.10 42.14 -46.38
N LYS A 712 19.35 41.91 -47.48
CA LYS A 712 19.64 42.53 -48.79
C LYS A 712 19.42 44.05 -48.76
N ILE A 713 18.32 44.51 -48.17
CA ILE A 713 18.01 45.94 -48.02
C ILE A 713 19.04 46.63 -47.12
N LEU A 714 19.37 46.04 -45.96
CA LEU A 714 20.37 46.56 -45.03
C LEU A 714 21.73 46.76 -45.71
N ARG A 715 22.19 45.81 -46.55
CA ARG A 715 23.43 45.95 -47.32
C ARG A 715 23.37 47.13 -48.30
N GLY A 716 22.23 47.34 -48.95
CA GLY A 716 21.98 48.48 -49.85
C GLY A 716 22.05 49.82 -49.10
N MET A 717 21.29 49.96 -48.01
CA MET A 717 21.31 51.13 -47.13
C MET A 717 22.73 51.42 -46.62
N ALA A 718 23.46 50.41 -46.16
CA ALA A 718 24.82 50.59 -45.66
C ALA A 718 25.80 51.10 -46.74
N ALA A 719 25.59 50.75 -48.01
CA ALA A 719 26.36 51.29 -49.12
C ALA A 719 25.97 52.75 -49.41
N GLU A 720 24.68 53.07 -49.39
CA GLU A 720 24.16 54.40 -49.66
C GLU A 720 24.51 55.41 -48.55
N MET A 721 24.41 55.01 -47.28
CA MET A 721 24.88 55.79 -46.13
C MET A 721 26.36 56.17 -46.27
N ARG A 722 27.20 55.24 -46.73
CA ARG A 722 28.63 55.49 -46.99
C ARG A 722 28.81 56.53 -48.10
N MET A 723 28.05 56.44 -49.17
CA MET A 723 28.08 57.42 -50.27
C MET A 723 27.60 58.80 -49.84
N MET A 724 26.50 58.90 -49.07
CA MET A 724 25.99 60.16 -48.52
C MET A 724 26.98 60.80 -47.55
N ALA A 725 27.62 60.01 -46.69
CA ALA A 725 28.64 60.48 -45.76
C ALA A 725 29.90 61.00 -46.48
N MET A 726 30.26 60.42 -47.63
CA MET A 726 31.35 60.93 -48.48
C MET A 726 30.99 62.25 -49.15
N ARG A 727 29.75 62.38 -49.68
CA ARG A 727 29.27 63.60 -50.34
C ARG A 727 29.18 64.80 -49.40
N ASN A 728 28.87 64.58 -48.12
CA ASN A 728 28.82 65.66 -47.12
C ASN A 728 30.21 66.09 -46.59
N LYS A 729 31.28 65.37 -46.95
CA LYS A 729 32.66 65.71 -46.56
C LYS A 729 33.42 66.51 -47.64
N THR A 730 32.91 66.53 -48.87
CA THR A 730 33.36 67.36 -49.99
C THR A 730 32.52 68.62 -50.07
#